data_AF-A0A9W8EBD5-F1
#
_entry.id   AF-A0A9W8EBD5-F1
#
_cell.length_a   1.000
_cell.length_b   1.000
_cell.length_c   1.000
_cell.angle_alpha   90.00
_cell.angle_beta   90.00
_cell.angle_gamma   90.00
#
_symmetry.space_group_name_H-M   'P 1'
#
loop_
_entity.id
_entity.type
_entity.pdbx_description
1 polymer ?
#
loop_
_entity_poly.entity_id
_entity_poly.type
_entity_poly.pdbx_seq_one_letter_code
_entity_poly.pdbx_strand_id
1 'polypeptide(L)'
;MLGSKATLRLLGLVVAIDVALIGVVWARPAATGDNGLLPTLRHFMAASHSGLEQAVNRVMQGDRSQRLVITMGNEAADLDSMVAAMTYSYWRHLATDDQATPTMHVPLINIPRKDLSLNPERERVIIQSGQIPFNDLVCIDDEPIKSLFQWLQKQSESEVVPASVEIVLVDHPAPNGRQAFLEPFVRGLLDHHAEEGKFLDATPRWVSLVGSATTLTTLEGFALLGGKGLMSSPRATRTKEDDDEEIPGAGQDNFFKVVQSQPNLFRMLLAPIVLDTGNFSPVLGKTTGKDIEAATLIWEARPDLAQLAPSNAPTAEGAFALALPESCNQKAVASDSSCQADYLTAWFKDVLQAQQDIECLTATEQFRKDYKQSDMSGLEVGVSSITWLFQKWSDLDRMPEFEAALGDYCQAKGLDLLGITTLNIDQSPTDLNREFLLYSPDFQTPTGTVSASTRHAQLMELVKRLQASDLKLMPIPNSYEANQILARKGYIMFSQGNLMASRKQVMPLLKETLKDIIGKTPQASADTQSTTNTAPKSPGTNVPQTARDHLSSLNAVLAGASGAAWLHHYQGLINSNTQQVAHHYHQHPVSEKGSSKTTSAVQRLRGYVASVTQTKVARIKNAVDGATSSYPMAQASSSHPMVQASSPSHTRATDGQSPAMRQEQAQSGSIKQFWHTVKGKKGS
;
A
#
# COMPACT_ATOMS: atom_id res chain seq x y z
N MET A 1 38.53 44.62 25.92
CA MET A 1 37.86 43.49 25.23
C MET A 1 36.67 44.02 24.42
N LEU A 2 36.83 44.29 23.12
CA LEU A 2 35.76 44.83 22.26
C LEU A 2 35.71 44.20 20.85
N GLY A 3 36.28 43.00 20.67
CA GLY A 3 36.58 42.40 19.35
C GLY A 3 35.96 41.04 19.03
N SER A 4 34.94 40.57 19.76
CA SER A 4 34.34 39.23 19.54
C SER A 4 32.91 39.23 18.99
N LYS A 5 32.07 40.21 19.37
CA LYS A 5 30.64 40.23 19.00
C LYS A 5 30.36 40.69 17.56
N ALA A 6 31.27 41.47 16.95
CA ALA A 6 31.18 41.83 15.53
C ALA A 6 31.60 40.66 14.63
N THR A 7 32.72 40.02 14.96
CA THR A 7 33.30 38.90 14.21
C THR A 7 32.36 37.70 14.13
N LEU A 8 31.67 37.35 15.22
CA LEU A 8 30.63 36.31 15.23
C LEU A 8 29.41 36.65 14.37
N ARG A 9 29.05 37.94 14.23
CA ARG A 9 27.96 38.36 13.33
C ARG A 9 28.38 38.34 11.86
N LEU A 10 29.63 38.70 11.54
CA LEU A 10 30.17 38.50 10.18
C LEU A 10 30.25 37.02 9.82
N LEU A 11 30.74 36.17 10.71
CA LEU A 11 30.86 34.72 10.45
C LEU A 11 29.48 34.07 10.26
N GLY A 12 28.48 34.47 11.05
CA GLY A 12 27.09 34.04 10.85
C GLY A 12 26.48 34.53 9.54
N LEU A 13 26.85 35.73 9.06
CA LEU A 13 26.39 36.25 7.77
C LEU A 13 27.08 35.55 6.59
N VAL A 14 28.38 35.26 6.70
CA VAL A 14 29.13 34.49 5.68
C VAL A 14 28.57 33.07 5.58
N VAL A 15 28.36 32.36 6.69
CA VAL A 15 27.74 31.02 6.66
C VAL A 15 26.30 31.06 6.13
N ALA A 16 25.52 32.11 6.41
CA ALA A 16 24.20 32.27 5.81
C ALA A 16 24.25 32.52 4.29
N ILE A 17 25.27 33.26 3.81
CA ILE A 17 25.52 33.50 2.39
C ILE A 17 26.05 32.24 1.70
N ASP A 18 26.92 31.45 2.35
CA ASP A 18 27.41 30.17 1.84
C ASP A 18 26.27 29.13 1.75
N VAL A 19 25.39 29.06 2.75
CA VAL A 19 24.20 28.20 2.70
C VAL A 19 23.21 28.67 1.62
N ALA A 20 23.06 29.99 1.42
CA ALA A 20 22.27 30.52 0.31
C ALA A 20 22.91 30.22 -1.06
N LEU A 21 24.24 30.30 -1.19
CA LEU A 21 24.97 29.97 -2.42
C LEU A 21 24.92 28.47 -2.73
N ILE A 22 25.07 27.60 -1.73
CA ILE A 22 24.85 26.15 -1.85
C ILE A 22 23.39 25.86 -2.25
N GLY A 23 22.42 26.61 -1.70
CA GLY A 23 21.02 26.56 -2.11
C GLY A 23 20.73 27.09 -3.53
N VAL A 24 21.68 27.79 -4.16
CA VAL A 24 21.60 28.31 -5.54
C VAL A 24 22.29 27.37 -6.55
N VAL A 25 23.03 26.34 -6.10
CA VAL A 25 23.57 25.28 -6.99
C VAL A 25 22.49 24.22 -7.33
N TRP A 26 21.33 24.70 -7.81
CA TRP A 26 20.41 23.93 -8.67
C TRP A 26 20.37 24.53 -10.09
N ALA A 27 21.50 25.10 -10.52
CA ALA A 27 21.80 25.23 -11.93
C ALA A 27 21.97 23.83 -12.54
N ARG A 28 20.85 23.24 -13.01
CA ARG A 28 20.75 22.23 -14.07
C ARG A 28 21.93 21.23 -14.18
N PRO A 29 21.77 19.96 -13.78
CA PRO A 29 21.90 18.92 -14.81
C PRO A 29 20.87 19.27 -15.89
N ALA A 30 21.32 19.79 -17.02
CA ALA A 30 20.39 20.43 -17.95
C ALA A 30 19.39 19.42 -18.56
N ALA A 31 18.25 19.94 -19.03
CA ALA A 31 17.21 19.12 -19.70
C ALA A 31 17.80 18.31 -20.86
N THR A 32 18.89 18.79 -21.46
CA THR A 32 19.95 17.98 -22.03
C THR A 32 21.16 17.98 -21.09
N GLY A 33 21.66 16.83 -20.61
CA GLY A 33 22.94 16.78 -19.88
C GLY A 33 24.12 17.28 -20.73
N ASP A 34 25.33 17.37 -20.16
CA ASP A 34 26.51 18.02 -20.79
C ASP A 34 26.87 17.55 -22.22
N ASN A 35 26.33 16.42 -22.68
CA ASN A 35 26.51 15.86 -24.03
C ASN A 35 25.27 15.97 -24.95
N GLY A 36 24.25 16.78 -24.61
CA GLY A 36 23.04 16.94 -25.43
C GLY A 36 21.93 15.88 -25.19
N LEU A 37 22.09 14.99 -24.21
CA LEU A 37 21.19 13.85 -23.97
C LEU A 37 20.11 14.15 -22.93
N LEU A 38 18.86 13.78 -23.20
CA LEU A 38 17.75 13.87 -22.24
C LEU A 38 18.01 12.99 -20.99
N PRO A 39 17.63 13.40 -19.77
CA PRO A 39 17.85 12.62 -18.56
C PRO A 39 17.09 11.29 -18.63
N THR A 40 17.71 10.19 -18.20
CA THR A 40 17.04 8.88 -18.17
C THR A 40 16.05 8.78 -17.01
N LEU A 41 15.03 7.93 -17.12
CA LEU A 41 14.03 7.70 -16.07
C LEU A 41 14.68 7.42 -14.72
N ARG A 42 15.72 6.56 -14.67
CA ARG A 42 16.45 6.24 -13.44
C ARG A 42 17.06 7.48 -12.77
N HIS A 43 17.66 8.39 -13.53
CA HIS A 43 18.20 9.64 -12.99
C HIS A 43 17.08 10.56 -12.50
N PHE A 44 15.95 10.64 -13.24
CA PHE A 44 14.77 11.38 -12.80
C PHE A 44 14.20 10.84 -11.48
N MET A 45 14.05 9.52 -11.31
CA MET A 45 13.58 8.93 -10.07
C MET A 45 14.46 9.33 -8.88
N ALA A 46 15.77 9.09 -8.97
CA ALA A 46 16.73 9.44 -7.93
C ALA A 46 16.76 10.96 -7.62
N ALA A 47 16.63 11.81 -8.64
CA ALA A 47 16.54 13.27 -8.47
C ALA A 47 15.24 13.69 -7.78
N SER A 48 14.09 13.12 -8.17
CA SER A 48 12.78 13.41 -7.58
C SER A 48 12.72 13.02 -6.10
N HIS A 49 13.27 11.85 -5.74
CA HIS A 49 13.35 11.39 -4.35
C HIS A 49 14.30 12.23 -3.49
N SER A 50 15.51 12.52 -4.01
CA SER A 50 16.52 13.28 -3.24
C SER A 50 16.22 14.77 -3.10
N GLY A 51 15.54 15.39 -4.07
CA GLY A 51 15.13 16.81 -4.01
C GLY A 51 13.82 17.06 -3.24
N LEU A 52 13.04 16.01 -2.96
CA LEU A 52 11.67 16.11 -2.42
C LEU A 52 11.57 16.94 -1.13
N GLU A 53 12.45 16.68 -0.16
CA GLU A 53 12.42 17.37 1.14
C GLU A 53 12.62 18.89 0.98
N GLN A 54 13.50 19.31 0.07
CA GLN A 54 13.72 20.72 -0.21
C GLN A 54 12.49 21.36 -0.88
N ALA A 55 11.90 20.71 -1.88
CA ALA A 55 10.73 21.22 -2.60
C ALA A 55 9.50 21.33 -1.69
N VAL A 56 9.22 20.29 -0.88
CA VAL A 56 8.13 20.30 0.13
C VAL A 56 8.32 21.45 1.12
N ASN A 57 9.52 21.62 1.67
CA ASN A 57 9.81 22.69 2.62
C ASN A 57 9.61 24.09 2.01
N ARG A 58 10.05 24.33 0.76
CA ARG A 58 9.84 25.61 0.05
C ARG A 58 8.35 25.94 -0.11
N VAL A 59 7.57 24.98 -0.61
CA VAL A 59 6.13 25.16 -0.85
C VAL A 59 5.37 25.37 0.46
N MET A 60 5.67 24.58 1.51
CA MET A 60 5.06 24.76 2.84
C MET A 60 5.40 26.10 3.51
N GLN A 61 6.52 26.73 3.12
CA GLN A 61 6.91 28.09 3.52
C GLN A 61 6.28 29.20 2.64
N GLY A 62 5.47 28.84 1.64
CA GLY A 62 4.76 29.78 0.77
C GLY A 62 5.58 30.29 -0.42
N ASP A 63 6.71 29.64 -0.77
CA ASP A 63 7.50 30.00 -1.93
C ASP A 63 6.74 29.72 -3.24
N ARG A 64 6.31 30.79 -3.91
CA ARG A 64 5.55 30.73 -5.17
C ARG A 64 6.43 30.49 -6.41
N SER A 65 7.75 30.46 -6.26
CA SER A 65 8.67 30.10 -7.36
C SER A 65 8.92 28.60 -7.48
N GLN A 66 8.51 27.81 -6.48
CA GLN A 66 8.51 26.35 -6.53
C GLN A 66 7.09 25.84 -6.83
N ARG A 67 6.94 25.03 -7.88
CA ARG A 67 5.76 24.19 -8.11
C ARG A 67 6.11 22.73 -7.81
N LEU A 68 5.17 22.00 -7.24
CA LEU A 68 5.30 20.59 -6.87
C LEU A 68 4.09 19.82 -7.40
N VAL A 69 4.32 18.87 -8.30
CA VAL A 69 3.30 18.02 -8.92
C VAL A 69 3.48 16.60 -8.42
N ILE A 70 2.53 16.09 -7.64
CA ILE A 70 2.54 14.71 -7.15
C ILE A 70 1.64 13.87 -8.07
N THR A 71 2.23 12.96 -8.85
CA THR A 71 1.46 11.94 -9.57
C THR A 71 1.35 10.71 -8.68
N MET A 72 0.14 10.20 -8.44
CA MET A 72 -0.06 9.08 -7.53
C MET A 72 -0.95 7.99 -8.13
N GLY A 73 -0.58 6.74 -7.85
CA GLY A 73 -1.34 5.53 -8.17
C GLY A 73 -2.37 5.16 -7.11
N ASN A 74 -3.12 4.09 -7.37
CA ASN A 74 -4.13 3.56 -6.46
C ASN A 74 -3.52 2.99 -5.16
N GLU A 75 -4.33 2.76 -4.12
CA GLU A 75 -3.88 2.40 -2.77
C GLU A 75 -3.36 0.95 -2.59
N ALA A 76 -3.50 0.10 -3.60
CA ALA A 76 -2.79 -1.17 -3.69
C ALA A 76 -1.42 -1.03 -4.37
N ALA A 77 -1.22 0.06 -5.12
CA ALA A 77 -0.04 0.39 -5.91
C ALA A 77 0.43 -0.77 -6.82
N ASP A 78 -0.51 -1.47 -7.46
CA ASP A 78 -0.24 -2.49 -8.47
C ASP A 78 0.72 -2.01 -9.58
N LEU A 79 1.21 -2.95 -10.40
CA LEU A 79 2.25 -2.67 -11.40
C LEU A 79 1.84 -1.54 -12.35
N ASP A 80 0.58 -1.53 -12.78
CA ASP A 80 0.04 -0.53 -13.70
C ASP A 80 -0.01 0.86 -13.06
N SER A 81 -0.57 0.99 -11.85
CA SER A 81 -0.62 2.29 -11.16
C SER A 81 0.75 2.83 -10.77
N MET A 82 1.74 1.97 -10.48
CA MET A 82 3.13 2.39 -10.29
C MET A 82 3.79 2.88 -11.58
N VAL A 83 3.73 2.08 -12.65
CA VAL A 83 4.36 2.42 -13.94
C VAL A 83 3.70 3.65 -14.55
N ALA A 84 2.38 3.78 -14.47
CA ALA A 84 1.65 4.98 -14.88
C ALA A 84 2.16 6.22 -14.14
N ALA A 85 2.29 6.18 -12.80
CA ALA A 85 2.72 7.33 -12.00
C ALA A 85 4.16 7.74 -12.31
N MET A 86 5.07 6.76 -12.39
CA MET A 86 6.49 6.95 -12.73
C MET A 86 6.66 7.53 -14.14
N THR A 87 6.02 6.94 -15.14
CA THR A 87 6.15 7.34 -16.55
C THR A 87 5.54 8.69 -16.82
N TYR A 88 4.32 8.96 -16.33
CA TYR A 88 3.68 10.26 -16.50
C TYR A 88 4.48 11.40 -15.87
N SER A 89 5.00 11.21 -14.64
CA SER A 89 5.84 12.22 -13.98
C SER A 89 7.11 12.51 -14.78
N TYR A 90 7.71 11.48 -15.37
CA TYR A 90 8.89 11.59 -16.23
C TYR A 90 8.58 12.29 -17.57
N TRP A 91 7.46 11.97 -18.22
CA TRP A 91 7.01 12.66 -19.43
C TRP A 91 6.76 14.15 -19.18
N ARG A 92 6.06 14.50 -18.08
CA ARG A 92 5.82 15.89 -17.69
C ARG A 92 7.12 16.62 -17.33
N HIS A 93 8.09 15.95 -16.70
CA HIS A 93 9.43 16.52 -16.47
C HIS A 93 10.16 16.81 -17.78
N LEU A 94 10.19 15.87 -18.73
CA LEU A 94 10.83 16.08 -20.04
C LEU A 94 10.16 17.14 -20.91
N ALA A 95 8.85 17.35 -20.74
CA ALA A 95 8.05 18.33 -21.49
C ALA A 95 7.90 19.70 -20.79
N THR A 96 8.50 19.91 -19.61
CA THR A 96 8.47 21.20 -18.91
C THR A 96 9.65 22.07 -19.35
N ASP A 97 9.39 23.19 -20.02
CA ASP A 97 10.42 24.24 -20.19
C ASP A 97 10.52 25.12 -18.94
N ASP A 98 11.60 24.95 -18.19
CA ASP A 98 11.81 25.47 -16.83
C ASP A 98 12.03 27.01 -16.76
N GLN A 99 11.91 27.75 -17.87
CA GLN A 99 12.25 29.18 -17.96
C GLN A 99 11.37 30.10 -17.08
N ALA A 100 10.15 29.67 -16.74
CA ALA A 100 9.16 30.50 -16.04
C ALA A 100 9.02 30.13 -14.54
N THR A 101 8.86 28.85 -14.22
CA THR A 101 8.62 28.36 -12.84
C THR A 101 9.18 26.94 -12.65
N PRO A 102 10.28 26.75 -11.89
CA PRO A 102 10.81 25.43 -11.55
C PRO A 102 9.74 24.47 -11.01
N THR A 103 9.46 23.41 -11.75
CA THR A 103 8.39 22.45 -11.45
C THR A 103 8.95 21.07 -11.17
N MET A 104 8.89 20.65 -9.90
CA MET A 104 9.27 19.29 -9.51
C MET A 104 8.09 18.34 -9.69
N HIS A 105 8.24 17.37 -10.60
CA HIS A 105 7.30 16.25 -10.76
C HIS A 105 7.77 15.08 -9.91
N VAL A 106 6.85 14.48 -9.13
CA VAL A 106 7.15 13.41 -8.17
C VAL A 106 6.17 12.26 -8.33
N PRO A 107 6.64 11.06 -8.71
CA PRO A 107 5.82 9.86 -8.69
C PRO A 107 5.73 9.29 -7.27
N LEU A 108 4.55 9.40 -6.65
CA LEU A 108 4.24 8.84 -5.33
C LEU A 108 3.67 7.43 -5.47
N ILE A 109 4.35 6.47 -4.85
CA ILE A 109 3.86 5.12 -4.67
C ILE A 109 2.97 5.09 -3.41
N ASN A 110 1.68 4.80 -3.60
CA ASN A 110 0.63 5.03 -2.59
C ASN A 110 0.52 3.90 -1.54
N ILE A 111 1.65 3.26 -1.19
CA ILE A 111 1.76 2.23 -0.14
C ILE A 111 3.00 2.47 0.74
N PRO A 112 3.07 1.88 1.96
CA PRO A 112 4.26 1.95 2.79
C PRO A 112 5.49 1.33 2.10
N ARG A 113 6.67 1.94 2.26
CA ARG A 113 7.94 1.53 1.64
C ARG A 113 8.30 0.06 1.90
N LYS A 114 7.99 -0.44 3.09
CA LYS A 114 8.18 -1.84 3.50
C LYS A 114 7.29 -2.86 2.77
N ASP A 115 6.28 -2.40 2.03
CA ASP A 115 5.31 -3.26 1.34
C ASP A 115 5.57 -3.34 -0.18
N LEU A 116 6.57 -2.59 -0.70
CA LEU A 116 7.01 -2.62 -2.11
C LEU A 116 7.41 -4.03 -2.59
N SER A 117 8.10 -4.80 -1.74
CA SER A 117 8.62 -6.14 -2.05
C SER A 117 7.60 -7.27 -1.89
N LEU A 118 6.34 -6.98 -1.55
CA LEU A 118 5.28 -8.01 -1.44
C LEU A 118 4.73 -8.46 -2.81
N ASN A 119 5.27 -7.90 -3.90
CA ASN A 119 4.83 -8.12 -5.26
C ASN A 119 6.07 -8.40 -6.13
N PRO A 120 6.46 -9.67 -6.38
CA PRO A 120 7.67 -9.97 -7.11
C PRO A 120 7.63 -9.49 -8.57
N GLU A 121 6.44 -9.28 -9.16
CA GLU A 121 6.30 -8.62 -10.45
C GLU A 121 6.77 -7.16 -10.44
N ARG A 122 6.61 -6.44 -9.32
CA ARG A 122 7.11 -5.07 -9.17
C ARG A 122 8.63 -5.06 -9.08
N GLU A 123 9.22 -6.01 -8.37
CA GLU A 123 10.68 -6.18 -8.36
C GLU A 123 11.20 -6.58 -9.76
N ARG A 124 10.57 -7.55 -10.42
CA ARG A 124 10.94 -8.03 -11.76
C ARG A 124 10.96 -6.91 -12.79
N VAL A 125 9.93 -6.07 -12.78
CA VAL A 125 9.76 -5.01 -13.78
C VAL A 125 10.53 -3.73 -13.41
N ILE A 126 10.53 -3.30 -12.15
CA ILE A 126 11.09 -2.00 -11.73
C ILE A 126 12.56 -2.11 -11.31
N ILE A 127 12.94 -3.14 -10.55
CA ILE A 127 14.34 -3.35 -10.13
C ILE A 127 15.11 -4.14 -11.20
N GLN A 128 14.68 -5.35 -11.55
CA GLN A 128 15.50 -6.26 -12.36
C GLN A 128 15.56 -5.83 -13.84
N SER A 129 14.40 -5.50 -14.43
CA SER A 129 14.32 -4.90 -15.77
C SER A 129 14.54 -3.38 -15.76
N GLY A 130 13.86 -2.65 -14.87
CA GLY A 130 13.89 -1.19 -14.80
C GLY A 130 15.25 -0.61 -14.36
N GLN A 131 16.00 -1.36 -13.54
CA GLN A 131 17.19 -0.91 -12.81
C GLN A 131 16.95 0.32 -11.91
N ILE A 132 15.74 0.46 -11.38
CA ILE A 132 15.33 1.52 -10.45
C ILE A 132 15.22 0.88 -9.06
N PRO A 133 16.19 1.13 -8.15
CA PRO A 133 16.10 0.65 -6.77
C PRO A 133 14.84 1.16 -6.06
N PHE A 134 14.25 0.34 -5.21
CA PHE A 134 13.13 0.77 -4.34
C PHE A 134 13.50 1.94 -3.40
N ASN A 135 14.78 2.16 -3.12
CA ASN A 135 15.27 3.33 -2.37
C ASN A 135 15.18 4.66 -3.15
N ASP A 136 15.02 4.61 -4.49
CA ASP A 136 14.86 5.79 -5.35
C ASP A 136 13.38 6.08 -5.66
N LEU A 137 12.45 5.28 -5.11
CA LEU A 137 11.01 5.50 -5.18
C LEU A 137 10.53 6.31 -3.96
N VAL A 138 9.54 7.20 -4.16
CA VAL A 138 8.88 7.96 -3.09
C VAL A 138 7.63 7.20 -2.60
N CYS A 139 7.50 7.00 -1.30
CA CYS A 139 6.43 6.21 -0.66
C CYS A 139 5.61 7.07 0.32
N ILE A 140 4.37 6.65 0.61
CA ILE A 140 3.46 7.46 1.45
C ILE A 140 3.90 7.60 2.93
N ASP A 141 4.75 6.70 3.42
CA ASP A 141 5.31 6.74 4.78
C ASP A 141 6.65 7.50 4.89
N ASP A 142 7.15 8.10 3.79
CA ASP A 142 8.30 9.00 3.82
C ASP A 142 7.98 10.34 4.51
N GLU A 143 8.94 10.90 5.24
CA GLU A 143 8.71 12.10 6.07
C GLU A 143 8.27 13.35 5.30
N PRO A 144 8.82 13.66 4.10
CA PRO A 144 8.33 14.79 3.29
C PRO A 144 6.87 14.61 2.85
N ILE A 145 6.45 13.39 2.47
CA ILE A 145 5.07 13.14 2.02
C ILE A 145 4.09 13.25 3.19
N LYS A 146 4.42 12.67 4.36
CA LYS A 146 3.59 12.82 5.56
C LYS A 146 3.47 14.29 5.99
N SER A 147 4.57 15.05 5.91
CA SER A 147 4.60 16.49 6.24
C SER A 147 3.75 17.30 5.26
N LEU A 148 3.90 17.05 3.96
CA LEU A 148 3.10 17.66 2.90
C LEU A 148 1.61 17.34 3.08
N PHE A 149 1.24 16.09 3.32
CA PHE A 149 -0.15 15.66 3.45
C PHE A 149 -0.82 16.23 4.72
N GLN A 150 -0.12 16.28 5.86
CA GLN A 150 -0.60 16.96 7.08
C GLN A 150 -0.76 18.48 6.91
N TRP A 151 -0.05 19.09 5.97
CA TRP A 151 -0.20 20.49 5.60
C TRP A 151 -1.36 20.68 4.62
N LEU A 152 -1.41 19.90 3.53
CA LEU A 152 -2.49 19.91 2.55
C LEU A 152 -3.86 19.66 3.20
N GLN A 153 -3.95 18.77 4.18
CA GLN A 153 -5.20 18.55 4.92
C GLN A 153 -5.73 19.86 5.55
N LYS A 154 -4.85 20.66 6.17
CA LYS A 154 -5.21 21.98 6.73
C LYS A 154 -5.48 23.02 5.65
N GLN A 155 -4.83 22.92 4.50
CA GLN A 155 -5.11 23.79 3.35
C GLN A 155 -6.43 23.41 2.63
N SER A 156 -6.92 22.17 2.77
CA SER A 156 -8.21 21.74 2.20
C SER A 156 -9.44 22.35 2.89
N GLU A 157 -9.24 22.89 4.10
CA GLU A 157 -10.24 23.65 4.87
C GLU A 157 -10.26 25.15 4.49
N SER A 158 -9.39 25.60 3.57
CA SER A 158 -9.27 26.98 3.10
C SER A 158 -10.18 27.25 1.89
N GLU A 159 -10.75 28.46 1.80
CA GLU A 159 -11.46 28.96 0.62
C GLU A 159 -10.53 29.07 -0.62
N VAL A 160 -9.22 29.24 -0.40
CA VAL A 160 -8.20 29.28 -1.45
C VAL A 160 -7.13 28.23 -1.20
N VAL A 161 -6.97 27.30 -2.15
CA VAL A 161 -5.95 26.26 -2.10
C VAL A 161 -4.62 26.71 -2.73
N PRO A 162 -3.46 26.32 -2.17
CA PRO A 162 -2.15 26.61 -2.75
C PRO A 162 -1.96 26.10 -4.19
N ALA A 163 -1.87 27.01 -5.16
CA ALA A 163 -1.57 26.69 -6.56
C ALA A 163 -0.12 26.19 -6.81
N SER A 164 0.72 26.15 -5.78
CA SER A 164 2.07 25.58 -5.82
C SER A 164 2.11 24.07 -5.57
N VAL A 165 0.99 23.43 -5.20
CA VAL A 165 0.86 21.96 -5.15
C VAL A 165 -0.26 21.50 -6.05
N GLU A 166 0.02 20.49 -6.86
CA GLU A 166 -0.96 19.83 -7.72
C GLU A 166 -0.87 18.32 -7.55
N ILE A 167 -2.03 17.66 -7.58
CA ILE A 167 -2.14 16.21 -7.58
C ILE A 167 -2.58 15.74 -8.97
N VAL A 168 -1.94 14.70 -9.49
CA VAL A 168 -2.39 13.96 -10.66
C VAL A 168 -2.72 12.54 -10.26
N LEU A 169 -3.94 12.11 -10.57
CA LEU A 169 -4.43 10.77 -10.27
C LEU A 169 -4.21 9.85 -11.48
N VAL A 170 -3.67 8.65 -11.25
CA VAL A 170 -3.57 7.60 -12.27
C VAL A 170 -4.08 6.25 -11.76
N ASP A 171 -4.78 5.50 -12.62
CA ASP A 171 -5.50 4.25 -12.27
C ASP A 171 -6.45 4.39 -11.05
N HIS A 172 -7.03 5.57 -10.85
CA HIS A 172 -8.20 5.71 -9.99
C HIS A 172 -9.00 6.98 -10.31
N PRO A 173 -10.34 6.95 -10.19
CA PRO A 173 -11.19 8.11 -10.50
C PRO A 173 -11.17 9.16 -9.38
N ALA A 174 -10.72 8.81 -8.17
CA ALA A 174 -10.65 9.69 -7.00
C ALA A 174 -9.66 9.20 -5.93
N PRO A 175 -9.10 10.08 -5.08
CA PRO A 175 -8.39 9.67 -3.89
C PRO A 175 -9.29 8.79 -3.00
N ASN A 176 -8.71 7.80 -2.30
CA ASN A 176 -9.49 6.98 -1.37
C ASN A 176 -10.02 7.82 -0.19
N GLY A 177 -10.96 7.28 0.59
CA GLY A 177 -11.63 8.01 1.67
C GLY A 177 -10.71 8.56 2.78
N ARG A 178 -9.49 8.04 2.92
CA ARG A 178 -8.47 8.55 3.87
C ARG A 178 -7.60 9.67 3.27
N GLN A 179 -7.72 9.89 1.97
CA GLN A 179 -7.00 10.89 1.16
C GLN A 179 -7.95 11.92 0.53
N ALA A 180 -9.24 11.97 0.90
CA ALA A 180 -10.24 12.88 0.33
C ALA A 180 -9.86 14.37 0.45
N PHE A 181 -9.02 14.75 1.42
CA PHE A 181 -8.46 16.10 1.54
C PHE A 181 -7.56 16.51 0.35
N LEU A 182 -7.18 15.57 -0.53
CA LEU A 182 -6.45 15.83 -1.77
C LEU A 182 -7.38 16.25 -2.92
N GLU A 183 -8.70 16.01 -2.86
CA GLU A 183 -9.64 16.32 -3.96
C GLU A 183 -9.54 17.78 -4.45
N PRO A 184 -9.43 18.82 -3.60
CA PRO A 184 -9.27 20.21 -4.04
C PRO A 184 -7.98 20.52 -4.83
N PHE A 185 -6.98 19.64 -4.74
CA PHE A 185 -5.65 19.80 -5.36
C PHE A 185 -5.49 19.01 -6.67
N VAL A 186 -6.49 18.22 -7.06
CA VAL A 186 -6.45 17.42 -8.30
C VAL A 186 -6.46 18.35 -9.52
N ARG A 187 -5.45 18.23 -10.38
CA ARG A 187 -5.31 18.98 -11.64
C ARG A 187 -5.05 18.10 -12.85
N GLY A 188 -4.88 16.79 -12.66
CA GLY A 188 -4.81 15.81 -13.74
C GLY A 188 -5.44 14.49 -13.35
N LEU A 189 -6.01 13.78 -14.32
CA LEU A 189 -6.66 12.47 -14.14
C LEU A 189 -6.41 11.61 -15.39
N LEU A 190 -5.77 10.45 -15.25
CA LEU A 190 -5.65 9.44 -16.31
C LEU A 190 -6.07 8.07 -15.77
N ASP A 191 -7.32 7.69 -16.02
CA ASP A 191 -7.96 6.53 -15.40
C ASP A 191 -8.78 5.69 -16.39
N HIS A 192 -8.81 4.38 -16.11
CA HIS A 192 -9.48 3.36 -16.92
C HIS A 192 -10.66 2.66 -16.23
N HIS A 193 -11.02 3.10 -15.01
CA HIS A 193 -12.25 2.65 -14.36
C HIS A 193 -13.50 3.32 -14.97
N ALA A 194 -14.68 3.05 -14.40
CA ALA A 194 -15.92 3.70 -14.81
C ALA A 194 -15.92 5.19 -14.46
N GLU A 195 -16.51 6.01 -15.34
CA GLU A 195 -16.62 7.47 -15.16
C GLU A 195 -17.49 7.83 -13.95
N GLU A 196 -16.93 8.56 -12.99
CA GLU A 196 -17.63 9.09 -11.80
C GLU A 196 -18.07 10.56 -11.95
N GLY A 197 -17.68 11.25 -13.03
CA GLY A 197 -18.01 12.67 -13.28
C GLY A 197 -17.19 13.67 -12.45
N LYS A 198 -16.10 13.23 -11.82
CA LYS A 198 -15.23 14.05 -10.96
C LYS A 198 -14.16 14.84 -11.75
N PHE A 199 -13.65 15.91 -11.16
CA PHE A 199 -12.50 16.70 -11.66
C PHE A 199 -12.62 17.09 -13.13
N LEU A 200 -13.77 17.67 -13.52
CA LEU A 200 -14.09 18.00 -14.92
C LEU A 200 -13.17 19.07 -15.52
N ASP A 201 -12.47 19.83 -14.67
CA ASP A 201 -11.49 20.87 -14.96
C ASP A 201 -10.04 20.37 -15.03
N ALA A 202 -9.78 19.10 -14.69
CA ALA A 202 -8.44 18.51 -14.76
C ALA A 202 -7.86 18.54 -16.20
N THR A 203 -6.56 18.79 -16.32
CA THR A 203 -5.85 18.92 -17.60
C THR A 203 -4.45 18.29 -17.51
N PRO A 204 -4.23 17.09 -18.08
CA PRO A 204 -5.17 16.25 -18.83
C PRO A 204 -6.28 15.62 -17.98
N ARG A 205 -7.43 15.35 -18.61
CA ARG A 205 -8.50 14.48 -18.08
C ARG A 205 -8.80 13.37 -19.08
N TRP A 206 -8.16 12.23 -18.91
CA TRP A 206 -8.36 11.02 -19.71
C TRP A 206 -9.08 9.98 -18.87
N VAL A 207 -10.41 9.99 -18.87
CA VAL A 207 -11.21 8.85 -18.41
C VAL A 207 -11.58 8.03 -19.64
N SER A 208 -11.11 6.79 -19.72
CA SER A 208 -11.29 5.93 -20.90
C SER A 208 -11.13 4.47 -20.52
N LEU A 209 -12.19 3.66 -20.73
CA LEU A 209 -12.09 2.21 -20.59
C LEU A 209 -11.03 1.68 -21.57
N VAL A 210 -9.92 1.20 -21.03
CA VAL A 210 -8.77 0.58 -21.72
C VAL A 210 -8.23 -0.57 -20.84
N GLY A 211 -7.36 -1.42 -21.38
CA GLY A 211 -6.77 -2.53 -20.65
C GLY A 211 -5.93 -2.09 -19.44
N SER A 212 -5.15 -1.03 -19.56
CA SER A 212 -4.22 -0.53 -18.52
C SER A 212 -4.14 1.01 -18.52
N ALA A 213 -3.98 1.65 -17.35
CA ALA A 213 -3.74 3.08 -17.23
C ALA A 213 -2.39 3.53 -17.83
N THR A 214 -1.38 2.64 -17.86
CA THR A 214 -0.11 2.87 -18.57
C THR A 214 -0.33 3.05 -20.08
N THR A 215 -1.37 2.49 -20.68
CA THR A 215 -1.80 2.83 -22.05
C THR A 215 -2.08 4.34 -22.17
N LEU A 216 -2.80 4.93 -21.20
CA LEU A 216 -3.14 6.35 -21.20
C LEU A 216 -1.90 7.23 -20.98
N THR A 217 -1.03 6.89 -20.02
CA THR A 217 0.19 7.67 -19.76
C THR A 217 1.21 7.56 -20.89
N THR A 218 1.25 6.44 -21.62
CA THR A 218 2.07 6.28 -22.83
C THR A 218 1.62 7.22 -23.93
N LEU A 219 0.31 7.24 -24.24
CA LEU A 219 -0.26 8.05 -25.32
C LEU A 219 -0.22 9.57 -25.00
N GLU A 220 -0.45 9.97 -23.75
CA GLU A 220 -0.22 11.35 -23.30
C GLU A 220 1.28 11.71 -23.38
N GLY A 221 2.19 10.80 -22.99
CA GLY A 221 3.64 10.98 -23.13
C GLY A 221 4.10 11.15 -24.59
N PHE A 222 3.48 10.43 -25.51
CA PHE A 222 3.72 10.57 -26.96
C PHE A 222 3.34 11.97 -27.46
N ALA A 223 2.18 12.49 -27.05
CA ALA A 223 1.74 13.84 -27.40
C ALA A 223 2.60 14.94 -26.77
N LEU A 224 2.90 14.82 -25.47
CA LEU A 224 3.77 15.75 -24.72
C LEU A 224 5.17 15.88 -25.32
N LEU A 225 5.69 14.81 -25.93
CA LEU A 225 7.03 14.75 -26.53
C LEU A 225 7.02 14.86 -28.06
N GLY A 226 6.04 15.59 -28.61
CA GLY A 226 6.05 16.09 -29.99
C GLY A 226 5.57 15.12 -31.06
N GLY A 227 4.97 13.98 -30.69
CA GLY A 227 4.42 13.01 -31.63
C GLY A 227 3.18 13.53 -32.37
N LYS A 228 3.10 13.29 -33.68
CA LYS A 228 1.99 13.75 -34.54
C LYS A 228 1.21 12.56 -35.13
N GLY A 229 0.13 12.14 -34.47
CA GLY A 229 -0.70 11.03 -34.91
C GLY A 229 -2.02 10.86 -34.12
N LEU A 230 -3.00 10.23 -34.77
CA LEU A 230 -4.33 9.71 -34.38
C LEU A 230 -5.04 10.04 -33.04
N MET A 231 -4.75 11.18 -32.40
CA MET A 231 -5.39 11.66 -31.16
C MET A 231 -6.93 11.76 -31.24
N SER A 232 -7.63 10.69 -30.88
CA SER A 232 -9.07 10.69 -30.58
C SER A 232 -9.32 11.19 -29.14
N SER A 233 -8.86 12.40 -28.83
CA SER A 233 -9.11 13.06 -27.55
C SER A 233 -10.50 13.72 -27.56
N PRO A 234 -11.40 13.42 -26.60
CA PRO A 234 -12.66 14.13 -26.43
C PRO A 234 -12.43 15.49 -25.73
N ARG A 235 -11.52 16.30 -26.26
CA ARG A 235 -11.21 17.64 -25.74
C ARG A 235 -12.33 18.59 -26.14
N ALA A 236 -12.90 19.29 -25.15
CA ALA A 236 -14.00 20.21 -25.38
C ALA A 236 -13.58 21.36 -26.34
N THR A 237 -14.43 21.60 -27.35
CA THR A 237 -14.50 22.82 -28.18
C THR A 237 -13.16 23.54 -28.46
N ARG A 238 -12.43 23.07 -29.47
CA ARG A 238 -11.46 23.93 -30.17
C ARG A 238 -12.18 24.95 -31.06
N THR A 239 -11.68 26.17 -31.08
CA THR A 239 -11.96 27.19 -32.09
C THR A 239 -10.92 27.11 -33.21
N LYS A 240 -11.26 27.63 -34.40
CA LYS A 240 -10.37 27.61 -35.60
C LYS A 240 -9.14 28.52 -35.51
N GLU A 241 -8.88 29.08 -34.33
CA GLU A 241 -7.79 30.00 -34.04
C GLU A 241 -6.73 29.33 -33.14
N ASP A 242 -6.99 28.10 -32.66
CA ASP A 242 -6.14 27.35 -31.71
C ASP A 242 -5.10 26.42 -32.41
N ASP A 243 -5.02 26.43 -33.74
CA ASP A 243 -4.20 25.48 -34.52
C ASP A 243 -2.75 25.96 -34.78
N ASP A 244 -2.42 27.22 -34.46
CA ASP A 244 -1.10 27.85 -34.68
C ASP A 244 -0.21 27.97 -33.41
N GLU A 245 -0.68 27.60 -32.21
CA GLU A 245 0.18 27.54 -31.01
C GLU A 245 1.12 26.31 -31.02
N GLU A 246 2.26 26.46 -31.67
CA GLU A 246 3.39 25.53 -31.59
C GLU A 246 3.97 25.53 -30.16
N ILE A 247 3.87 24.39 -29.45
CA ILE A 247 4.39 24.25 -28.07
C ILE A 247 5.90 24.47 -28.07
N PRO A 248 6.43 25.54 -27.44
CA PRO A 248 7.86 25.86 -27.53
C PRO A 248 8.72 24.77 -26.89
N GLY A 249 9.73 24.31 -27.62
CA GLY A 249 10.70 23.30 -27.14
C GLY A 249 10.36 21.84 -27.48
N ALA A 250 9.17 21.53 -28.00
CA ALA A 250 8.79 20.18 -28.42
C ALA A 250 9.49 19.73 -29.71
N GLY A 251 10.76 19.34 -29.60
CA GLY A 251 11.53 18.76 -30.72
C GLY A 251 10.83 17.52 -31.28
N GLN A 252 10.68 17.46 -32.62
CA GLN A 252 9.96 16.39 -33.32
C GLN A 252 10.40 14.99 -32.87
N ASP A 253 9.43 14.13 -32.56
CA ASP A 253 9.63 12.71 -32.24
C ASP A 253 10.57 12.43 -31.05
N ASN A 254 10.50 13.26 -30.00
CA ASN A 254 11.30 13.04 -28.79
C ASN A 254 10.87 11.77 -28.02
N PHE A 255 9.59 11.37 -28.04
CA PHE A 255 9.15 10.10 -27.44
C PHE A 255 9.94 8.89 -27.94
N PHE A 256 10.05 8.75 -29.27
CA PHE A 256 10.77 7.64 -29.91
C PHE A 256 12.24 7.59 -29.45
N LYS A 257 12.93 8.74 -29.42
CA LYS A 257 14.33 8.85 -28.98
C LYS A 257 14.50 8.46 -27.51
N VAL A 258 13.57 8.87 -26.65
CA VAL A 258 13.61 8.63 -25.19
C VAL A 258 13.42 7.16 -24.87
N VAL A 259 12.50 6.46 -25.55
CA VAL A 259 12.27 5.02 -25.34
C VAL A 259 13.37 4.18 -26.03
N GLN A 260 13.79 4.53 -27.24
CA GLN A 260 14.83 3.81 -27.99
C GLN A 260 16.20 3.87 -27.30
N SER A 261 16.52 4.96 -26.60
CA SER A 261 17.75 5.07 -25.80
C SER A 261 17.66 4.39 -24.43
N GLN A 262 16.51 3.81 -24.05
CA GLN A 262 16.27 3.25 -22.72
C GLN A 262 15.62 1.85 -22.78
N PRO A 263 16.42 0.79 -23.03
CA PRO A 263 16.07 -0.63 -22.83
C PRO A 263 15.09 -0.95 -21.69
N ASN A 264 15.35 -0.34 -20.53
CA ASN A 264 14.61 -0.58 -19.30
C ASN A 264 13.19 0.03 -19.36
N LEU A 265 13.07 1.23 -19.94
CA LEU A 265 11.82 1.97 -20.09
C LEU A 265 10.89 1.29 -21.09
N PHE A 266 11.44 0.82 -22.23
CA PHE A 266 10.72 0.01 -23.21
C PHE A 266 10.04 -1.21 -22.58
N ARG A 267 10.79 -2.01 -21.81
CA ARG A 267 10.24 -3.16 -21.08
C ARG A 267 9.21 -2.76 -20.02
N MET A 268 9.50 -1.71 -19.25
CA MET A 268 8.65 -1.24 -18.16
C MET A 268 7.27 -0.75 -18.65
N LEU A 269 7.23 -0.04 -19.79
CA LEU A 269 5.99 0.43 -20.41
C LEU A 269 5.11 -0.72 -20.91
N LEU A 270 5.71 -1.74 -21.54
CA LEU A 270 4.97 -2.90 -22.04
C LEU A 270 4.41 -3.79 -20.94
N ALA A 271 5.10 -3.91 -19.80
CA ALA A 271 4.79 -4.89 -18.76
C ALA A 271 3.35 -4.82 -18.20
N PRO A 272 2.81 -3.68 -17.73
CA PRO A 272 1.42 -3.61 -17.27
C PRO A 272 0.42 -3.78 -18.42
N ILE A 273 0.69 -3.22 -19.61
CA ILE A 273 -0.20 -3.34 -20.77
C ILE A 273 -0.37 -4.82 -21.15
N VAL A 274 0.71 -5.61 -21.23
CA VAL A 274 0.59 -7.05 -21.51
C VAL A 274 0.01 -7.83 -20.32
N LEU A 275 0.32 -7.47 -19.08
CA LEU A 275 -0.19 -8.19 -17.90
C LEU A 275 -1.70 -8.01 -17.77
N ASP A 276 -2.19 -6.77 -17.83
CA ASP A 276 -3.59 -6.48 -17.62
C ASP A 276 -4.46 -6.90 -18.80
N THR A 277 -4.05 -6.68 -20.05
CA THR A 277 -4.78 -7.24 -21.22
C THR A 277 -4.70 -8.77 -21.31
N GLY A 278 -3.85 -9.41 -20.51
CA GLY A 278 -3.56 -10.85 -20.59
C GLY A 278 -2.98 -11.24 -21.95
N ASN A 279 -1.92 -10.54 -22.36
CA ASN A 279 -1.27 -10.61 -23.67
C ASN A 279 -2.25 -10.35 -24.82
N PHE A 280 -3.00 -9.24 -24.73
CA PHE A 280 -4.00 -8.82 -25.71
C PHE A 280 -5.12 -9.85 -25.98
N SER A 281 -5.39 -10.75 -25.04
CA SER A 281 -6.29 -11.88 -25.24
C SER A 281 -7.74 -11.44 -25.53
N PRO A 282 -8.32 -11.82 -26.69
CA PRO A 282 -9.71 -11.51 -27.00
C PRO A 282 -10.70 -12.28 -26.12
N VAL A 283 -10.26 -13.38 -25.49
CA VAL A 283 -11.09 -14.19 -24.58
C VAL A 283 -11.33 -13.48 -23.25
N LEU A 284 -10.39 -12.64 -22.80
CA LEU A 284 -10.49 -11.89 -21.54
C LEU A 284 -11.25 -10.56 -21.69
N GLY A 285 -11.52 -10.11 -22.91
CA GLY A 285 -12.39 -8.96 -23.21
C GLY A 285 -11.91 -7.58 -22.74
N LYS A 286 -10.72 -7.48 -22.11
CA LYS A 286 -10.14 -6.22 -21.60
C LYS A 286 -9.48 -5.34 -22.65
N THR A 287 -9.01 -5.93 -23.75
CA THR A 287 -8.17 -5.27 -24.75
C THR A 287 -8.95 -4.27 -25.60
N THR A 288 -8.42 -3.06 -25.78
CA THR A 288 -9.00 -2.02 -26.64
C THR A 288 -8.03 -1.57 -27.74
N GLY A 289 -8.54 -0.80 -28.71
CA GLY A 289 -7.71 -0.21 -29.76
C GLY A 289 -6.58 0.67 -29.23
N LYS A 290 -6.80 1.38 -28.12
CA LYS A 290 -5.76 2.23 -27.49
C LYS A 290 -4.62 1.40 -26.91
N ASP A 291 -4.89 0.21 -26.36
CA ASP A 291 -3.84 -0.67 -25.81
C ASP A 291 -2.93 -1.21 -26.93
N ILE A 292 -3.54 -1.52 -28.08
CA ILE A 292 -2.82 -1.94 -29.29
C ILE A 292 -2.02 -0.76 -29.87
N GLU A 293 -2.59 0.45 -29.89
CA GLU A 293 -1.93 1.69 -30.32
C GLU A 293 -0.70 2.00 -29.46
N ALA A 294 -0.84 2.01 -28.13
CA ALA A 294 0.27 2.23 -27.20
C ALA A 294 1.35 1.15 -27.33
N ALA A 295 0.97 -0.13 -27.38
CA ALA A 295 1.92 -1.23 -27.57
C ALA A 295 2.65 -1.17 -28.92
N THR A 296 2.00 -0.67 -29.97
CA THR A 296 2.61 -0.43 -31.29
C THR A 296 3.60 0.73 -31.23
N LEU A 297 3.23 1.88 -30.65
CA LEU A 297 4.14 3.02 -30.48
C LEU A 297 5.38 2.67 -29.65
N ILE A 298 5.21 1.90 -28.57
CA ILE A 298 6.34 1.41 -27.76
C ILE A 298 7.21 0.43 -28.58
N TRP A 299 6.60 -0.45 -29.40
CA TRP A 299 7.33 -1.37 -30.28
C TRP A 299 8.10 -0.64 -31.38
N GLU A 300 7.50 0.32 -32.06
CA GLU A 300 8.16 1.17 -33.06
C GLU A 300 9.32 1.95 -32.43
N ALA A 301 9.18 2.39 -31.17
CA ALA A 301 10.21 3.03 -30.37
C ALA A 301 11.24 2.08 -29.73
N ARG A 302 11.26 0.79 -30.08
CA ARG A 302 12.16 -0.18 -29.44
C ARG A 302 13.64 0.14 -29.64
N PRO A 303 14.51 -0.14 -28.65
CA PRO A 303 15.95 -0.23 -28.85
C PRO A 303 16.28 -1.41 -29.79
N ASP A 304 17.54 -1.48 -30.23
CA ASP A 304 18.10 -2.70 -30.79
C ASP A 304 17.92 -3.87 -29.80
N LEU A 305 17.18 -4.90 -30.21
CA LEU A 305 16.86 -6.06 -29.36
C LEU A 305 18.13 -6.81 -28.92
N ALA A 306 19.24 -6.74 -29.67
CA ALA A 306 20.52 -7.31 -29.23
C ALA A 306 21.08 -6.63 -27.97
N GLN A 307 20.70 -5.37 -27.71
CA GLN A 307 21.04 -4.65 -26.47
C GLN A 307 20.08 -4.99 -25.31
N LEU A 308 18.97 -5.67 -25.59
CA LEU A 308 18.05 -6.22 -24.58
C LEU A 308 18.48 -7.62 -24.11
N ALA A 309 19.26 -8.35 -24.91
CA ALA A 309 19.82 -9.64 -24.52
C ALA A 309 20.81 -9.49 -23.35
N PRO A 310 20.91 -10.47 -22.44
CA PRO A 310 21.94 -10.45 -21.41
C PRO A 310 23.32 -10.50 -22.07
N SER A 311 24.19 -9.55 -21.71
CA SER A 311 25.61 -9.65 -22.05
C SER A 311 26.24 -10.84 -21.32
N ASN A 312 27.32 -11.42 -21.86
CA ASN A 312 27.92 -12.67 -21.38
C ASN A 312 28.72 -12.51 -20.04
N ALA A 313 28.13 -11.86 -19.03
CA ALA A 313 28.73 -11.54 -17.74
C ALA A 313 27.88 -12.07 -16.56
N PRO A 314 27.92 -13.39 -16.28
CA PRO A 314 27.16 -13.99 -15.18
C PRO A 314 27.85 -13.81 -13.82
N THR A 315 27.65 -12.66 -13.16
CA THR A 315 28.15 -12.42 -11.78
C THR A 315 27.26 -11.60 -10.84
N ALA A 316 26.18 -10.97 -11.33
CA ALA A 316 25.27 -10.19 -10.49
C ALA A 316 23.96 -10.94 -10.21
N GLU A 317 23.65 -11.18 -8.93
CA GLU A 317 22.30 -11.55 -8.50
C GLU A 317 21.32 -10.44 -8.91
N GLY A 318 20.19 -10.82 -9.55
CA GLY A 318 19.22 -9.88 -10.11
C GLY A 318 19.39 -9.52 -11.59
N ALA A 319 20.34 -10.12 -12.31
CA ALA A 319 20.49 -9.91 -13.76
C ALA A 319 19.27 -10.44 -14.55
N PHE A 320 18.59 -9.55 -15.27
CA PHE A 320 17.43 -9.88 -16.10
C PHE A 320 17.83 -10.57 -17.41
N ALA A 321 17.24 -11.74 -17.70
CA ALA A 321 17.61 -12.59 -18.83
C ALA A 321 16.40 -13.20 -19.56
N LEU A 322 15.48 -12.37 -20.07
CA LEU A 322 14.51 -12.83 -21.07
C LEU A 322 15.26 -13.19 -22.36
N ALA A 323 15.25 -14.47 -22.72
CA ALA A 323 15.81 -14.92 -24.00
C ALA A 323 15.02 -14.32 -25.17
N LEU A 324 15.72 -13.80 -26.18
CA LEU A 324 15.07 -13.31 -27.39
C LEU A 324 14.46 -14.48 -28.18
N PRO A 325 13.19 -14.39 -28.62
CA PRO A 325 12.60 -15.37 -29.53
C PRO A 325 13.38 -15.53 -30.83
N GLU A 326 13.38 -16.72 -31.41
CA GLU A 326 14.13 -17.00 -32.66
C GLU A 326 13.67 -16.14 -33.84
N SER A 327 12.39 -15.75 -33.87
CA SER A 327 11.79 -14.83 -34.84
C SER A 327 12.43 -13.44 -34.83
N CYS A 328 12.92 -12.97 -33.68
CA CYS A 328 13.60 -11.69 -33.52
C CYS A 328 15.02 -11.65 -34.10
N ASN A 329 15.59 -12.80 -34.50
CA ASN A 329 16.92 -12.86 -35.11
C ASN A 329 16.91 -12.62 -36.64
N GLN A 330 15.75 -12.31 -37.24
CA GLN A 330 15.55 -12.22 -38.69
C GLN A 330 15.18 -10.80 -39.15
N LYS A 331 15.72 -10.37 -40.30
CA LYS A 331 15.67 -8.97 -40.79
C LYS A 331 14.49 -8.65 -41.74
N ALA A 332 13.43 -9.45 -41.77
CA ALA A 332 12.29 -9.24 -42.66
C ALA A 332 11.14 -8.48 -41.96
N VAL A 333 10.32 -7.74 -42.72
CA VAL A 333 9.14 -7.05 -42.16
C VAL A 333 8.13 -8.06 -41.59
N ALA A 334 7.94 -9.19 -42.28
CA ALA A 334 7.10 -10.28 -41.78
C ALA A 334 7.66 -10.90 -40.48
N SER A 335 8.99 -10.98 -40.32
CA SER A 335 9.59 -11.49 -39.08
C SER A 335 9.51 -10.48 -37.93
N ASP A 336 9.38 -9.17 -38.19
CA ASP A 336 9.19 -8.17 -37.14
C ASP A 336 7.82 -8.29 -36.45
N SER A 337 6.75 -8.53 -37.21
CA SER A 337 5.42 -8.78 -36.64
C SER A 337 5.33 -10.07 -35.81
N SER A 338 6.04 -11.14 -36.22
CA SER A 338 6.17 -12.34 -35.39
C SER A 338 7.07 -12.10 -34.17
N CYS A 339 8.16 -11.36 -34.32
CA CYS A 339 9.04 -10.98 -33.22
C CYS A 339 8.29 -10.16 -32.16
N GLN A 340 7.43 -9.22 -32.56
CA GLN A 340 6.56 -8.47 -31.66
C GLN A 340 5.64 -9.42 -30.88
N ALA A 341 4.91 -10.29 -31.56
CA ALA A 341 3.99 -11.23 -30.93
C ALA A 341 4.70 -12.21 -29.97
N ASP A 342 5.83 -12.77 -30.40
CA ASP A 342 6.62 -13.72 -29.59
C ASP A 342 7.30 -13.02 -28.40
N TYR A 343 7.83 -11.80 -28.58
CA TYR A 343 8.47 -11.02 -27.51
C TYR A 343 7.46 -10.60 -26.45
N LEU A 344 6.29 -10.08 -26.86
CA LEU A 344 5.21 -9.72 -25.94
C LEU A 344 4.70 -10.95 -25.18
N THR A 345 4.55 -12.08 -25.87
CA THR A 345 4.17 -13.37 -25.25
C THR A 345 5.22 -13.88 -24.26
N ALA A 346 6.51 -13.76 -24.58
CA ALA A 346 7.59 -14.15 -23.68
C ALA A 346 7.67 -13.21 -22.45
N TRP A 347 7.53 -11.90 -22.65
CA TRP A 347 7.56 -10.90 -21.58
C TRP A 347 6.35 -11.05 -20.66
N PHE A 348 5.15 -11.25 -21.21
CA PHE A 348 3.94 -11.55 -20.43
C PHE A 348 4.11 -12.78 -19.52
N LYS A 349 4.65 -13.89 -20.05
CA LYS A 349 4.87 -15.12 -19.27
C LYS A 349 5.84 -14.90 -18.11
N ASP A 350 6.92 -14.16 -18.34
CA ASP A 350 7.94 -13.84 -17.34
C ASP A 350 7.38 -12.95 -16.20
N VAL A 351 6.61 -11.91 -16.54
CA VAL A 351 5.94 -11.03 -15.54
C VAL A 351 4.82 -11.76 -14.81
N LEU A 352 4.03 -12.58 -15.49
CA LEU A 352 2.96 -13.38 -14.88
C LEU A 352 3.53 -14.42 -13.90
N GLN A 353 4.62 -15.10 -14.27
CA GLN A 353 5.32 -16.03 -13.38
C GLN A 353 5.81 -15.32 -12.11
N ALA A 354 6.40 -14.12 -12.23
CA ALA A 354 6.79 -13.31 -11.07
C ALA A 354 5.58 -12.85 -10.23
N GLN A 355 4.43 -12.57 -10.84
CA GLN A 355 3.20 -12.25 -10.11
C GLN A 355 2.64 -13.44 -9.31
N GLN A 356 2.89 -14.68 -9.77
CA GLN A 356 2.44 -15.92 -9.14
C GLN A 356 3.40 -16.46 -8.07
N ASP A 357 4.68 -16.06 -8.08
CA ASP A 357 5.72 -16.54 -7.16
C ASP A 357 5.65 -15.91 -5.75
N ILE A 358 4.54 -16.14 -5.05
CA ILE A 358 4.25 -15.60 -3.71
C ILE A 358 4.48 -16.60 -2.57
N GLU A 359 5.20 -17.70 -2.82
CA GLU A 359 5.38 -18.79 -1.84
C GLU A 359 6.18 -18.37 -0.60
N CYS A 360 7.13 -17.45 -0.78
CA CYS A 360 7.95 -16.87 0.28
C CYS A 360 7.19 -15.94 1.24
N LEU A 361 5.97 -15.51 0.90
CA LEU A 361 5.19 -14.56 1.68
C LEU A 361 4.32 -15.27 2.73
N THR A 362 4.19 -14.67 3.91
CA THR A 362 3.17 -15.06 4.91
C THR A 362 1.75 -14.74 4.43
N ALA A 363 0.72 -15.38 4.97
CA ALA A 363 -0.67 -15.07 4.64
C ALA A 363 -1.00 -13.58 4.84
N THR A 364 -0.53 -12.96 5.94
CA THR A 364 -0.67 -11.53 6.24
C THR A 364 0.12 -10.61 5.28
N GLU A 365 1.10 -11.13 4.56
CA GLU A 365 1.79 -10.42 3.46
C GLU A 365 1.02 -10.55 2.15
N GLN A 366 0.55 -11.76 1.82
CA GLN A 366 -0.31 -12.00 0.65
C GLN A 366 -1.60 -11.17 0.74
N PHE A 367 -2.23 -11.03 1.92
CA PHE A 367 -3.42 -10.18 2.11
C PHE A 367 -3.15 -8.69 1.90
N ARG A 368 -1.89 -8.25 1.98
CA ARG A 368 -1.47 -6.86 1.73
C ARG A 368 -0.96 -6.62 0.30
N LYS A 369 -0.65 -7.69 -0.46
CA LYS A 369 -0.07 -7.63 -1.82
C LYS A 369 -0.90 -6.72 -2.73
N ASP A 370 -2.20 -6.99 -2.81
CA ASP A 370 -3.17 -6.21 -3.58
C ASP A 370 -4.45 -6.00 -2.76
N TYR A 371 -4.54 -4.87 -2.05
CA TYR A 371 -5.57 -4.62 -1.02
C TYR A 371 -6.26 -3.27 -1.18
N LYS A 372 -7.59 -3.22 -1.04
CA LYS A 372 -8.38 -1.98 -0.95
C LYS A 372 -9.34 -2.02 0.24
N GLN A 373 -9.67 -0.85 0.80
CA GLN A 373 -10.46 -0.71 2.03
C GLN A 373 -11.38 0.51 1.96
N SER A 374 -12.65 0.35 2.35
CA SER A 374 -13.65 1.41 2.29
C SER A 374 -14.81 1.19 3.25
N ASP A 375 -15.38 2.27 3.78
CA ASP A 375 -16.72 2.24 4.36
C ASP A 375 -17.75 1.78 3.30
N MET A 376 -18.61 0.85 3.69
CA MET A 376 -19.75 0.39 2.91
C MET A 376 -21.05 0.50 3.72
N SER A 377 -21.45 1.73 4.04
CA SER A 377 -22.65 2.11 4.82
C SER A 377 -22.50 1.89 6.33
N GLY A 378 -21.39 2.33 6.92
CA GLY A 378 -21.11 2.19 8.35
C GLY A 378 -20.51 0.83 8.75
N LEU A 379 -19.97 0.09 7.77
CA LEU A 379 -19.13 -1.10 7.97
C LEU A 379 -17.81 -0.86 7.25
N GLU A 380 -16.69 -1.07 7.93
CA GLU A 380 -15.36 -0.96 7.31
C GLU A 380 -15.02 -2.29 6.61
N VAL A 381 -15.00 -2.26 5.27
CA VAL A 381 -14.82 -3.46 4.43
C VAL A 381 -13.46 -3.44 3.74
N GLY A 382 -12.68 -4.51 3.92
CA GLY A 382 -11.44 -4.75 3.20
C GLY A 382 -11.60 -5.82 2.14
N VAL A 383 -10.92 -5.69 0.99
CA VAL A 383 -10.84 -6.74 -0.03
C VAL A 383 -9.40 -6.94 -0.51
N SER A 384 -8.88 -8.15 -0.34
CA SER A 384 -7.58 -8.61 -0.85
C SER A 384 -7.72 -9.43 -2.13
N SER A 385 -6.81 -9.25 -3.09
CA SER A 385 -6.61 -10.17 -4.22
C SER A 385 -5.34 -10.99 -4.03
N ILE A 386 -5.39 -12.29 -4.31
CA ILE A 386 -4.23 -13.20 -4.18
C ILE A 386 -4.17 -14.19 -5.35
N THR A 387 -2.95 -14.56 -5.76
CA THR A 387 -2.69 -15.37 -6.97
C THR A 387 -2.70 -16.88 -6.74
N TRP A 388 -3.14 -17.33 -5.56
CA TRP A 388 -3.24 -18.72 -5.16
C TRP A 388 -4.69 -19.13 -4.96
N LEU A 389 -5.05 -20.35 -5.39
CA LEU A 389 -6.30 -21.01 -5.01
C LEU A 389 -6.20 -21.57 -3.59
N PHE A 390 -7.31 -21.66 -2.86
CA PHE A 390 -7.32 -22.04 -1.44
C PHE A 390 -6.74 -23.44 -1.18
N GLN A 391 -6.79 -24.33 -2.18
CA GLN A 391 -6.10 -25.62 -2.15
C GLN A 391 -4.58 -25.48 -1.93
N LYS A 392 -3.91 -24.45 -2.44
CA LYS A 392 -2.45 -24.28 -2.37
C LYS A 392 -1.93 -24.04 -0.94
N TRP A 393 -2.68 -23.40 -0.05
CA TRP A 393 -2.33 -23.35 1.38
C TRP A 393 -2.57 -24.70 2.07
N SER A 394 -3.50 -25.52 1.57
CA SER A 394 -3.72 -26.87 2.09
C SER A 394 -2.62 -27.83 1.65
N ASP A 395 -2.19 -27.76 0.39
CA ASP A 395 -1.10 -28.58 -0.19
C ASP A 395 0.28 -28.30 0.44
N LEU A 396 0.43 -27.15 1.12
CA LEU A 396 1.63 -26.73 1.84
C LEU A 396 1.51 -26.87 3.37
N ASP A 397 0.44 -27.47 3.91
CA ASP A 397 0.10 -27.51 5.34
C ASP A 397 -0.01 -26.12 6.03
N ARG A 398 -0.20 -25.04 5.25
CA ARG A 398 -0.27 -23.63 5.69
C ARG A 398 -1.68 -23.13 5.98
N MET A 399 -2.74 -23.93 5.79
CA MET A 399 -4.12 -23.49 6.07
C MET A 399 -4.34 -22.98 7.51
N PRO A 400 -3.71 -23.53 8.58
CA PRO A 400 -3.83 -22.96 9.93
C PRO A 400 -3.20 -21.56 10.08
N GLU A 401 -2.13 -21.25 9.33
CA GLU A 401 -1.52 -19.91 9.27
C GLU A 401 -2.49 -18.92 8.61
N PHE A 402 -3.09 -19.33 7.48
CA PHE A 402 -4.09 -18.55 6.76
C PHE A 402 -5.31 -18.23 7.64
N GLU A 403 -5.85 -19.23 8.36
CA GLU A 403 -7.02 -19.03 9.23
C GLU A 403 -6.75 -18.08 10.40
N ALA A 404 -5.56 -18.15 11.02
CA ALA A 404 -5.16 -17.21 12.06
C ALA A 404 -5.02 -15.77 11.50
N ALA A 405 -4.39 -15.64 10.32
CA ALA A 405 -4.19 -14.37 9.66
C ALA A 405 -5.49 -13.62 9.32
N LEU A 406 -6.62 -14.34 9.06
CA LEU A 406 -7.91 -13.69 8.82
C LEU A 406 -8.33 -12.81 10.00
N GLY A 407 -8.28 -13.34 11.22
CA GLY A 407 -8.66 -12.63 12.44
C GLY A 407 -7.67 -11.51 12.78
N ASP A 408 -6.37 -11.84 12.80
CA ASP A 408 -5.30 -10.88 13.10
C ASP A 408 -5.31 -9.68 12.13
N TYR A 409 -5.52 -9.93 10.84
CA TYR A 409 -5.57 -8.88 9.83
C TYR A 409 -6.80 -7.99 9.97
N CYS A 410 -7.99 -8.57 10.23
CA CYS A 410 -9.20 -7.79 10.48
C CYS A 410 -9.07 -6.93 11.74
N GLN A 411 -8.53 -7.47 12.84
CA GLN A 411 -8.28 -6.71 14.05
C GLN A 411 -7.25 -5.58 13.83
N ALA A 412 -6.16 -5.85 13.12
CA ALA A 412 -5.13 -4.86 12.83
C ALA A 412 -5.56 -3.76 11.84
N LYS A 413 -6.55 -4.03 10.98
CA LYS A 413 -7.11 -3.09 9.99
C LYS A 413 -8.42 -2.42 10.43
N GLY A 414 -9.03 -2.88 11.52
CA GLY A 414 -10.33 -2.39 12.02
C GLY A 414 -11.52 -2.77 11.14
N LEU A 415 -11.52 -3.99 10.57
CA LEU A 415 -12.55 -4.44 9.62
C LEU A 415 -13.74 -5.10 10.30
N ASP A 416 -14.94 -4.77 9.83
CA ASP A 416 -16.16 -5.55 10.10
C ASP A 416 -16.30 -6.74 9.13
N LEU A 417 -15.73 -6.64 7.92
CA LEU A 417 -15.78 -7.67 6.87
C LEU A 417 -14.49 -7.67 6.03
N LEU A 418 -13.95 -8.86 5.78
CA LEU A 418 -12.85 -9.10 4.86
C LEU A 418 -13.30 -10.02 3.72
N GLY A 419 -13.18 -9.52 2.48
CA GLY A 419 -13.26 -10.32 1.27
C GLY A 419 -11.88 -10.74 0.79
N ILE A 420 -11.75 -11.97 0.28
CA ILE A 420 -10.55 -12.46 -0.38
C ILE A 420 -10.95 -13.04 -1.74
N THR A 421 -10.50 -12.42 -2.83
CA THR A 421 -10.68 -12.93 -4.20
C THR A 421 -9.41 -13.63 -4.68
N THR A 422 -9.52 -14.85 -5.19
CA THR A 422 -8.38 -15.55 -5.82
C THR A 422 -8.33 -15.36 -7.34
N LEU A 423 -7.15 -15.59 -7.90
CA LEU A 423 -6.93 -15.73 -9.34
C LEU A 423 -5.78 -16.71 -9.58
N ASN A 424 -6.09 -17.90 -10.11
CA ASN A 424 -5.07 -18.69 -10.79
C ASN A 424 -5.28 -18.62 -12.30
N ILE A 425 -4.18 -18.44 -13.02
CA ILE A 425 -4.10 -18.57 -14.48
C ILE A 425 -3.09 -19.69 -14.70
N ASP A 426 -3.60 -20.87 -15.07
CA ASP A 426 -2.76 -22.04 -15.29
C ASP A 426 -1.97 -21.90 -16.62
N GLN A 427 -1.30 -22.97 -17.06
CA GLN A 427 -0.40 -22.95 -18.24
C GLN A 427 -1.08 -22.54 -19.58
N SER A 428 -2.40 -22.37 -19.61
CA SER A 428 -3.17 -21.76 -20.69
C SER A 428 -4.05 -20.62 -20.15
N PRO A 429 -4.18 -19.47 -20.86
CA PRO A 429 -5.08 -18.38 -20.48
C PRO A 429 -6.58 -18.76 -20.58
N THR A 430 -6.92 -19.97 -21.03
CA THR A 430 -8.27 -20.55 -20.94
C THR A 430 -8.60 -21.12 -19.56
N ASP A 431 -7.58 -21.51 -18.79
CA ASP A 431 -7.73 -22.36 -17.61
C ASP A 431 -7.74 -21.50 -16.33
N LEU A 432 -8.47 -20.39 -16.43
CA LEU A 432 -8.59 -19.38 -15.39
C LEU A 432 -9.54 -19.86 -14.29
N ASN A 433 -9.07 -19.87 -13.05
CA ASN A 433 -9.84 -20.30 -11.89
C ASN A 433 -9.97 -19.16 -10.87
N ARG A 434 -11.17 -19.01 -10.29
CA ARG A 434 -11.46 -18.05 -9.22
C ARG A 434 -12.25 -18.69 -8.10
N GLU A 435 -11.89 -18.29 -6.89
CA GLU A 435 -12.58 -18.56 -5.65
C GLU A 435 -12.74 -17.24 -4.89
N PHE A 436 -13.67 -17.24 -3.94
CA PHE A 436 -13.93 -16.10 -3.07
C PHE A 436 -14.09 -16.58 -1.63
N LEU A 437 -13.60 -15.82 -0.66
CA LEU A 437 -13.85 -16.02 0.76
C LEU A 437 -14.41 -14.74 1.37
N LEU A 438 -15.37 -14.89 2.28
CA LEU A 438 -15.81 -13.85 3.20
C LEU A 438 -15.46 -14.27 4.62
N TYR A 439 -14.82 -13.38 5.39
CA TYR A 439 -14.59 -13.54 6.82
C TYR A 439 -15.12 -12.33 7.59
N SER A 440 -15.73 -12.59 8.75
CA SER A 440 -16.11 -11.58 9.74
C SER A 440 -16.21 -12.25 11.11
N PRO A 441 -15.75 -11.62 12.21
CA PRO A 441 -15.97 -12.14 13.56
C PRO A 441 -17.47 -12.27 13.89
N ASP A 442 -18.32 -11.39 13.34
CA ASP A 442 -19.78 -11.41 13.55
C ASP A 442 -20.52 -12.57 12.85
N PHE A 443 -19.83 -13.38 12.03
CA PHE A 443 -20.39 -14.67 11.57
C PHE A 443 -20.35 -15.76 12.67
N GLN A 444 -19.46 -15.65 13.66
CA GLN A 444 -19.35 -16.66 14.72
C GLN A 444 -20.49 -16.50 15.74
N THR A 445 -21.21 -17.59 16.03
CA THR A 445 -22.25 -17.60 17.08
C THR A 445 -21.76 -18.33 18.32
N PRO A 446 -21.51 -17.66 19.46
CA PRO A 446 -21.10 -18.32 20.68
C PRO A 446 -22.12 -19.38 21.15
N THR A 447 -21.72 -20.65 21.09
CA THR A 447 -22.39 -21.80 21.73
C THR A 447 -23.90 -21.93 21.47
N GLY A 448 -24.35 -21.73 20.23
CA GLY A 448 -25.66 -22.19 19.73
C GLY A 448 -26.91 -21.42 20.21
N THR A 449 -26.81 -20.53 21.18
CA THR A 449 -27.89 -19.59 21.52
C THR A 449 -27.97 -18.47 20.51
N VAL A 450 -28.94 -18.56 19.59
CA VAL A 450 -29.20 -17.53 18.57
C VAL A 450 -29.84 -16.29 19.20
N SER A 451 -29.00 -15.42 19.75
CA SER A 451 -29.28 -13.97 19.85
C SER A 451 -28.59 -13.29 18.67
N ALA A 452 -29.02 -13.60 17.44
CA ALA A 452 -28.45 -13.04 16.23
C ALA A 452 -28.53 -11.50 16.28
N SER A 453 -27.36 -10.84 16.29
CA SER A 453 -27.30 -9.39 16.16
C SER A 453 -27.88 -8.97 14.81
N THR A 454 -28.38 -7.73 14.72
CA THR A 454 -28.84 -7.16 13.43
C THR A 454 -27.76 -7.30 12.36
N ARG A 455 -26.49 -7.10 12.75
CA ARG A 455 -25.31 -7.29 11.90
C ARG A 455 -25.13 -8.74 11.43
N HIS A 456 -25.25 -9.74 12.31
CA HIS A 456 -25.18 -11.15 11.91
C HIS A 456 -26.26 -11.48 10.86
N ALA A 457 -27.50 -11.02 11.07
CA ALA A 457 -28.58 -11.22 10.10
C ALA A 457 -28.30 -10.53 8.75
N GLN A 458 -27.76 -9.30 8.77
CA GLN A 458 -27.36 -8.56 7.57
C GLN A 458 -26.22 -9.27 6.81
N LEU A 459 -25.21 -9.81 7.51
CA LEU A 459 -24.10 -10.57 6.90
C LEU A 459 -24.55 -11.90 6.31
N MET A 460 -25.51 -12.60 6.92
CA MET A 460 -26.06 -13.84 6.36
C MET A 460 -26.94 -13.58 5.11
N GLU A 461 -27.68 -12.46 5.07
CA GLU A 461 -28.38 -12.02 3.85
C GLU A 461 -27.39 -11.57 2.76
N LEU A 462 -26.25 -10.95 3.11
CA LEU A 462 -25.18 -10.61 2.17
C LEU A 462 -24.63 -11.86 1.48
N VAL A 463 -24.26 -12.90 2.24
CA VAL A 463 -23.80 -14.20 1.70
C VAL A 463 -24.81 -14.74 0.69
N LYS A 464 -26.08 -14.84 1.09
CA LYS A 464 -27.18 -15.34 0.25
C LYS A 464 -27.34 -14.52 -1.05
N ARG A 465 -27.24 -13.20 -1.00
CA ARG A 465 -27.34 -12.33 -2.19
C ARG A 465 -26.15 -12.46 -3.12
N LEU A 466 -24.94 -12.55 -2.60
CA LEU A 466 -23.74 -12.75 -3.41
C LEU A 466 -23.74 -14.13 -4.11
N GLN A 467 -24.28 -15.16 -3.47
CA GLN A 467 -24.52 -16.47 -4.12
C GLN A 467 -25.55 -16.38 -5.26
N ALA A 468 -26.60 -15.57 -5.10
CA ALA A 468 -27.62 -15.34 -6.12
C ALA A 468 -27.22 -14.31 -7.20
N SER A 469 -26.05 -13.68 -7.07
CA SER A 469 -25.56 -12.63 -7.98
C SER A 469 -24.86 -13.19 -9.23
N ASP A 470 -24.53 -12.30 -10.16
CA ASP A 470 -23.71 -12.61 -11.33
C ASP A 470 -22.30 -13.13 -11.01
N LEU A 471 -21.84 -13.13 -9.75
CA LEU A 471 -20.62 -13.85 -9.35
C LEU A 471 -20.77 -15.38 -9.42
N LYS A 472 -21.99 -15.90 -9.28
CA LYS A 472 -22.34 -17.34 -9.30
C LYS A 472 -21.51 -18.14 -8.28
N LEU A 473 -21.55 -17.71 -7.01
CA LEU A 473 -20.76 -18.29 -5.92
C LEU A 473 -21.36 -19.61 -5.43
N MET A 474 -20.61 -20.71 -5.53
CA MET A 474 -20.98 -22.03 -5.03
C MET A 474 -20.05 -22.42 -3.86
N PRO A 475 -20.56 -22.69 -2.65
CA PRO A 475 -19.71 -22.97 -1.48
C PRO A 475 -18.73 -24.13 -1.69
N ILE A 476 -17.55 -24.00 -1.11
CA ILE A 476 -16.53 -25.06 -1.00
C ILE A 476 -16.09 -25.22 0.46
N PRO A 477 -16.09 -26.42 1.06
CA PRO A 477 -16.76 -27.65 0.61
C PRO A 477 -18.29 -27.47 0.45
N ASN A 478 -19.03 -28.58 0.30
CA ASN A 478 -20.48 -28.54 0.12
C ASN A 478 -21.19 -27.67 1.17
N SER A 479 -22.38 -27.15 0.83
CA SER A 479 -23.08 -26.13 1.64
C SER A 479 -23.37 -26.53 3.09
N TYR A 480 -23.43 -27.83 3.43
CA TYR A 480 -23.61 -28.28 4.81
C TYR A 480 -22.32 -28.17 5.65
N GLU A 481 -21.18 -28.50 5.05
CA GLU A 481 -19.86 -28.32 5.68
C GLU A 481 -19.46 -26.84 5.72
N ALA A 482 -19.67 -26.09 4.63
CA ALA A 482 -19.40 -24.66 4.57
C ALA A 482 -20.16 -23.87 5.66
N ASN A 483 -21.43 -24.21 5.91
CA ASN A 483 -22.21 -23.58 6.99
C ASN A 483 -21.69 -23.93 8.40
N GLN A 484 -21.14 -25.14 8.61
CA GLN A 484 -20.48 -25.49 9.87
C GLN A 484 -19.14 -24.77 10.05
N ILE A 485 -18.39 -24.55 8.97
CA ILE A 485 -17.15 -23.77 8.98
C ILE A 485 -17.47 -22.30 9.30
N LEU A 486 -18.47 -21.72 8.64
CA LEU A 486 -18.92 -20.34 8.88
C LEU A 486 -19.30 -20.10 10.35
N ALA A 487 -20.17 -20.94 10.92
CA ALA A 487 -20.62 -20.79 12.30
C ALA A 487 -19.52 -21.00 13.36
N ARG A 488 -18.42 -21.71 13.03
CA ARG A 488 -17.31 -22.02 13.95
C ARG A 488 -16.10 -21.11 13.77
N LYS A 489 -15.66 -20.90 12.53
CA LYS A 489 -14.42 -20.19 12.17
C LYS A 489 -14.65 -18.76 11.64
N GLY A 490 -15.90 -18.37 11.40
CA GLY A 490 -16.24 -17.01 10.96
C GLY A 490 -15.93 -16.73 9.48
N TYR A 491 -15.71 -17.75 8.65
CA TYR A 491 -15.55 -17.58 7.20
C TYR A 491 -16.37 -18.58 6.38
N ILE A 492 -16.68 -18.20 5.15
CA ILE A 492 -17.21 -19.09 4.11
C ILE A 492 -16.42 -18.90 2.80
N MET A 493 -16.08 -20.02 2.17
CA MET A 493 -15.37 -20.07 0.89
C MET A 493 -16.32 -20.49 -0.22
N PHE A 494 -16.06 -20.02 -1.43
CA PHE A 494 -16.83 -20.31 -2.63
C PHE A 494 -15.91 -20.52 -3.83
N SER A 495 -16.28 -21.45 -4.71
CA SER A 495 -15.88 -21.38 -6.12
C SER A 495 -16.71 -20.30 -6.83
N GLN A 496 -16.09 -19.50 -7.70
CA GLN A 496 -16.75 -18.37 -8.37
C GLN A 496 -17.00 -18.68 -9.85
N GLY A 497 -18.26 -18.97 -10.20
CA GLY A 497 -18.65 -19.35 -11.56
C GLY A 497 -18.50 -18.24 -12.61
N ASN A 498 -18.42 -16.97 -12.21
CA ASN A 498 -18.07 -15.87 -13.11
C ASN A 498 -16.58 -15.54 -13.05
N LEU A 499 -15.82 -16.20 -13.91
CA LEU A 499 -14.37 -16.10 -14.02
C LEU A 499 -13.87 -14.71 -14.48
N MET A 500 -14.73 -13.86 -15.05
CA MET A 500 -14.37 -12.50 -15.48
C MET A 500 -14.55 -11.44 -14.38
N ALA A 501 -15.31 -11.74 -13.33
CA ALA A 501 -15.49 -10.82 -12.20
C ALA A 501 -14.25 -10.80 -11.28
N SER A 502 -13.40 -9.79 -11.46
CA SER A 502 -12.27 -9.50 -10.57
C SER A 502 -12.72 -8.70 -9.34
N ARG A 503 -11.79 -8.33 -8.44
CA ARG A 503 -12.05 -7.33 -7.40
C ARG A 503 -12.70 -6.05 -7.93
N LYS A 504 -12.35 -5.58 -9.13
CA LYS A 504 -12.96 -4.39 -9.77
C LYS A 504 -14.47 -4.56 -10.04
N GLN A 505 -15.01 -5.80 -10.06
CA GLN A 505 -16.45 -6.11 -10.13
C GLN A 505 -17.05 -6.53 -8.77
N VAL A 506 -16.30 -7.27 -7.94
CA VAL A 506 -16.75 -7.71 -6.61
C VAL A 506 -16.97 -6.54 -5.66
N MET A 507 -16.09 -5.53 -5.66
CA MET A 507 -16.12 -4.43 -4.69
C MET A 507 -17.32 -3.46 -4.88
N PRO A 508 -17.71 -3.06 -6.10
CA PRO A 508 -18.97 -2.35 -6.33
C PRO A 508 -20.20 -3.15 -5.91
N LEU A 509 -20.25 -4.45 -6.23
CA LEU A 509 -21.36 -5.33 -5.89
C LEU A 509 -21.52 -5.51 -4.37
N LEU A 510 -20.42 -5.64 -3.62
CA LEU A 510 -20.42 -5.62 -2.15
C LEU A 510 -21.02 -4.32 -1.62
N LYS A 511 -20.58 -3.17 -2.14
CA LYS A 511 -21.02 -1.83 -1.72
C LYS A 511 -22.50 -1.60 -1.98
N GLU A 512 -23.00 -2.01 -3.15
CA GLU A 512 -24.43 -1.94 -3.48
C GLU A 512 -25.26 -2.89 -2.61
N THR A 513 -24.83 -4.15 -2.48
CA THR A 513 -25.57 -5.16 -1.72
C THR A 513 -25.65 -4.81 -0.23
N LEU A 514 -24.57 -4.32 0.37
CA LEU A 514 -24.55 -3.85 1.76
C LEU A 514 -25.45 -2.62 1.97
N LYS A 515 -25.36 -1.62 1.09
CA LYS A 515 -26.24 -0.43 1.11
C LYS A 515 -27.72 -0.84 1.06
N ASP A 516 -28.06 -1.80 0.19
CA ASP A 516 -29.43 -2.26 -0.02
C ASP A 516 -29.96 -3.14 1.14
N ILE A 517 -29.08 -3.88 1.82
CA ILE A 517 -29.41 -4.64 3.05
C ILE A 517 -29.59 -3.69 4.24
N ILE A 518 -28.62 -2.82 4.49
CA ILE A 518 -28.59 -1.94 5.67
C ILE A 518 -29.71 -0.89 5.57
N GLY A 519 -29.83 -0.22 4.42
CA GLY A 519 -30.82 0.82 4.16
C GLY A 519 -32.29 0.36 4.14
N LYS A 520 -32.55 -0.95 4.14
CA LYS A 520 -33.90 -1.53 4.27
C LYS A 520 -34.26 -1.94 5.71
N THR A 521 -33.39 -1.69 6.68
CA THR A 521 -33.68 -1.87 8.10
C THR A 521 -34.58 -0.73 8.59
N PRO A 522 -35.83 -0.97 9.02
CA PRO A 522 -36.70 0.13 9.46
C PRO A 522 -36.17 0.79 10.73
N GLN A 523 -36.03 2.11 10.73
CA GLN A 523 -35.99 2.85 12.00
C GLN A 523 -37.32 2.64 12.73
N ALA A 524 -37.28 2.22 13.99
CA ALA A 524 -38.48 2.01 14.78
C ALA A 524 -39.19 3.35 15.02
N SER A 525 -40.33 3.54 14.35
CA SER A 525 -41.12 4.77 14.41
C SER A 525 -41.78 4.94 15.78
N ALA A 526 -41.31 5.92 16.55
CA ALA A 526 -41.93 6.39 17.79
C ALA A 526 -42.59 7.76 17.57
N ASP A 527 -43.66 7.79 16.76
CA ASP A 527 -44.50 8.97 16.61
C ASP A 527 -45.26 9.26 17.91
N THR A 528 -45.08 10.44 18.49
CA THR A 528 -46.02 11.02 19.47
C THR A 528 -46.00 12.53 19.39
N GLN A 529 -47.05 13.13 18.84
CA GLN A 529 -47.19 14.59 18.74
C GLN A 529 -47.87 15.17 19.99
N SER A 530 -47.30 16.24 20.58
CA SER A 530 -48.10 17.32 21.19
C SER A 530 -47.32 18.62 21.42
N THR A 531 -47.78 19.70 20.80
CA THR A 531 -47.82 21.10 21.32
C THR A 531 -46.57 21.76 21.94
N THR A 532 -45.83 22.51 21.10
CA THR A 532 -45.50 23.95 21.28
C THR A 532 -45.12 24.52 22.66
N ASN A 533 -43.86 24.99 22.83
CA ASN A 533 -43.54 26.44 22.67
C ASN A 533 -42.03 26.80 22.81
N THR A 534 -41.65 27.87 22.09
CA THR A 534 -40.51 28.81 22.29
C THR A 534 -39.16 28.34 22.90
N ALA A 535 -38.09 28.51 22.11
CA ALA A 535 -36.67 28.56 22.49
C ALA A 535 -36.34 29.82 23.38
N PRO A 536 -35.12 30.02 23.96
CA PRO A 536 -33.83 29.43 23.56
C PRO A 536 -32.75 29.11 24.65
N LYS A 537 -31.61 28.59 24.16
CA LYS A 537 -30.23 28.49 24.73
C LYS A 537 -29.77 27.17 25.36
N SER A 538 -28.60 26.73 24.89
CA SER A 538 -27.63 25.76 25.42
C SER A 538 -26.81 26.34 26.60
N PRO A 539 -25.92 25.61 27.32
CA PRO A 539 -25.32 24.30 26.98
C PRO A 539 -25.22 23.26 28.14
N GLY A 540 -24.67 22.07 27.84
CA GLY A 540 -24.21 21.12 28.86
C GLY A 540 -23.90 19.72 28.33
N THR A 541 -22.61 19.40 28.12
CA THR A 541 -22.15 18.04 27.77
C THR A 541 -22.04 17.15 29.01
N ASN A 542 -22.89 16.13 29.13
CA ASN A 542 -22.80 15.11 30.19
C ASN A 542 -22.25 13.78 29.64
N VAL A 543 -21.06 13.40 30.08
CA VAL A 543 -20.49 12.06 29.83
C VAL A 543 -21.14 11.05 30.80
N PRO A 544 -21.54 9.84 30.34
CA PRO A 544 -22.13 8.82 31.19
C PRO A 544 -21.25 8.41 32.37
N GLN A 545 -21.87 8.10 33.52
CA GLN A 545 -21.17 7.79 34.78
C GLN A 545 -20.17 6.63 34.66
N THR A 546 -20.48 5.62 33.85
CA THR A 546 -19.63 4.44 33.59
C THR A 546 -18.21 4.79 33.13
N ALA A 547 -18.02 5.93 32.42
CA ALA A 547 -16.70 6.38 32.00
C ALA A 547 -15.81 6.85 33.18
N ARG A 548 -16.41 7.31 34.29
CA ARG A 548 -15.67 7.71 35.51
C ARG A 548 -15.15 6.49 36.26
N ASP A 549 -15.94 5.42 36.29
CA ASP A 549 -15.66 4.23 37.10
C ASP A 549 -14.53 3.38 36.48
N HIS A 550 -14.40 3.36 35.15
CA HIS A 550 -13.22 2.76 34.48
C HIS A 550 -11.93 3.57 34.70
N LEU A 551 -12.00 4.91 34.75
CA LEU A 551 -10.82 5.77 34.98
C LEU A 551 -10.29 5.68 36.42
N SER A 552 -11.16 5.50 37.42
CA SER A 552 -10.73 5.29 38.82
C SER A 552 -9.93 3.99 38.98
N SER A 553 -10.39 2.92 38.31
CA SER A 553 -9.75 1.59 38.32
C SER A 553 -8.33 1.62 37.73
N LEU A 554 -8.11 2.41 36.68
CA LEU A 554 -6.80 2.52 36.01
C LEU A 554 -5.77 3.28 36.86
N ASN A 555 -6.20 4.34 37.56
CA ASN A 555 -5.34 5.07 38.49
C ASN A 555 -4.99 4.27 39.76
N ALA A 556 -5.89 3.39 40.24
CA ALA A 556 -5.62 2.52 41.38
C ALA A 556 -4.45 1.55 41.13
N VAL A 557 -4.28 1.06 39.89
CA VAL A 557 -3.16 0.19 39.50
C VAL A 557 -1.82 0.94 39.47
N LEU A 558 -1.84 2.24 39.13
CA LEU A 558 -0.63 3.08 39.02
C LEU A 558 -0.18 3.71 40.35
N ALA A 559 -1.09 3.88 41.31
CA ALA A 559 -0.80 4.44 42.64
C ALA A 559 -0.23 3.41 43.64
N GLY A 560 -0.20 2.12 43.29
CA GLY A 560 0.31 1.05 44.13
C GLY A 560 1.85 0.92 44.12
N ALA A 561 2.41 0.29 45.16
CA ALA A 561 3.85 0.06 45.31
C ALA A 561 4.49 -0.85 44.22
N SER A 562 3.69 -1.39 43.31
CA SER A 562 4.10 -2.14 42.11
C SER A 562 4.92 -1.31 41.12
N GLY A 563 4.62 -0.01 40.94
CA GLY A 563 5.25 0.81 39.90
C GLY A 563 6.77 0.96 40.06
N ALA A 564 7.24 1.20 41.28
CA ALA A 564 8.67 1.29 41.59
C ALA A 564 9.39 -0.07 41.45
N ALA A 565 8.73 -1.17 41.86
CA ALA A 565 9.25 -2.52 41.70
C ALA A 565 9.37 -2.92 40.22
N TRP A 566 8.39 -2.52 39.39
CA TRP A 566 8.38 -2.78 37.95
C TRP A 566 9.54 -2.05 37.24
N LEU A 567 9.76 -0.77 37.55
CA LEU A 567 10.93 -0.02 37.09
C LEU A 567 12.26 -0.66 37.51
N HIS A 568 12.38 -1.08 38.76
CA HIS A 568 13.61 -1.72 39.26
C HIS A 568 13.87 -3.10 38.62
N HIS A 569 12.80 -3.85 38.31
CA HIS A 569 12.88 -5.11 37.58
C HIS A 569 13.33 -4.90 36.12
N TYR A 570 12.74 -3.92 35.42
CA TYR A 570 13.12 -3.59 34.04
C TYR A 570 14.56 -3.06 33.93
N GLN A 571 15.01 -2.24 34.89
CA GLN A 571 16.40 -1.79 34.96
C GLN A 571 17.37 -2.97 35.18
N GLY A 572 16.97 -3.96 35.98
CA GLY A 572 17.71 -5.22 36.16
C GLY A 572 17.84 -6.03 34.86
N LEU A 573 16.76 -6.19 34.10
CA LEU A 573 16.76 -6.85 32.80
C LEU A 573 17.68 -6.15 31.78
N ILE A 574 17.62 -4.83 31.69
CA ILE A 574 18.49 -4.03 30.81
C ILE A 574 19.98 -4.23 31.18
N ASN A 575 20.30 -4.20 32.47
CA ASN A 575 21.67 -4.39 32.95
C ASN A 575 22.15 -5.83 32.69
N SER A 576 21.30 -6.85 32.92
CA SER A 576 21.62 -8.26 32.68
C SER A 576 21.90 -8.54 31.20
N ASN A 577 21.01 -8.10 30.30
CA ASN A 577 21.19 -8.28 28.85
C ASN A 577 22.45 -7.55 28.35
N THR A 578 22.75 -6.36 28.90
CA THR A 578 23.99 -5.62 28.58
C THR A 578 25.24 -6.39 29.00
N GLN A 579 25.21 -7.06 30.16
CA GLN A 579 26.31 -7.92 30.63
C GLN A 579 26.45 -9.21 29.82
N GLN A 580 25.35 -9.88 29.44
CA GLN A 580 25.38 -11.08 28.61
C GLN A 580 25.97 -10.79 27.22
N VAL A 581 25.55 -9.71 26.57
CA VAL A 581 26.13 -9.26 25.28
C VAL A 581 27.61 -8.93 25.43
N ALA A 582 28.03 -8.27 26.52
CA ALA A 582 29.44 -8.00 26.77
C ALA A 582 30.27 -9.28 27.00
N HIS A 583 29.70 -10.29 27.68
CA HIS A 583 30.36 -11.57 27.95
C HIS A 583 30.55 -12.40 26.67
N HIS A 584 29.52 -12.48 25.82
CA HIS A 584 29.56 -13.19 24.55
C HIS A 584 30.66 -12.65 23.61
N TYR A 585 30.79 -11.32 23.51
CA TYR A 585 31.86 -10.67 22.74
C TYR A 585 33.27 -10.78 23.38
N HIS A 586 33.39 -11.20 24.65
CA HIS A 586 34.69 -11.54 25.25
C HIS A 586 35.07 -13.01 25.06
N GLN A 587 34.11 -13.92 24.89
CA GLN A 587 34.38 -15.35 24.63
C GLN A 587 34.57 -15.67 23.14
N HIS A 588 34.08 -14.82 22.22
CA HIS A 588 34.25 -14.99 20.77
C HIS A 588 34.97 -13.80 20.12
N PRO A 589 36.30 -13.68 20.25
CA PRO A 589 37.08 -12.69 19.52
C PRO A 589 37.04 -13.00 18.01
N VAL A 590 36.51 -12.07 17.21
CA VAL A 590 36.49 -12.17 15.75
C VAL A 590 37.91 -12.07 15.20
N SER A 591 38.32 -13.04 14.38
CA SER A 591 39.68 -13.16 13.84
C SER A 591 40.12 -11.92 13.05
N GLU A 592 41.39 -11.53 13.19
CA GLU A 592 41.90 -10.24 12.72
C GLU A 592 41.90 -10.06 11.18
N LYS A 593 40.92 -9.30 10.67
CA LYS A 593 40.99 -8.55 9.41
C LYS A 593 39.88 -7.48 9.31
N GLY A 594 39.97 -6.41 10.13
CA GLY A 594 39.05 -5.26 10.02
C GLY A 594 38.80 -4.39 11.27
N SER A 595 39.69 -4.41 12.26
CA SER A 595 39.43 -4.01 13.66
C SER A 595 39.00 -2.54 13.93
N SER A 596 39.11 -1.60 12.99
CA SER A 596 38.67 -0.21 13.20
C SER A 596 37.18 0.02 12.91
N LYS A 597 36.61 -0.61 11.87
CA LYS A 597 35.21 -0.35 11.45
C LYS A 597 34.19 -1.01 12.39
N THR A 598 34.45 -2.21 12.87
CA THR A 598 33.58 -2.94 13.83
C THR A 598 33.51 -2.26 15.18
N THR A 599 34.65 -1.86 15.76
CA THR A 599 34.71 -1.11 17.03
C THR A 599 33.90 0.19 16.96
N SER A 600 34.04 0.92 15.84
CA SER A 600 33.26 2.14 15.55
C SER A 600 31.75 1.86 15.42
N ALA A 601 31.35 0.73 14.83
CA ALA A 601 29.95 0.33 14.74
C ALA A 601 29.35 -0.02 16.12
N VAL A 602 30.07 -0.76 16.96
CA VAL A 602 29.62 -1.11 18.32
C VAL A 602 29.47 0.12 19.22
N GLN A 603 30.37 1.11 19.11
CA GLN A 603 30.19 2.39 19.82
C GLN A 603 28.99 3.19 19.32
N ARG A 604 28.74 3.24 18.00
CA ARG A 604 27.50 3.84 17.46
C ARG A 604 26.24 3.13 17.95
N LEU A 605 26.23 1.80 17.98
CA LEU A 605 25.09 1.01 18.47
C LEU A 605 24.81 1.28 19.97
N ARG A 606 25.85 1.33 20.80
CA ARG A 606 25.75 1.69 22.23
C ARG A 606 25.18 3.10 22.42
N GLY A 607 25.67 4.08 21.64
CA GLY A 607 25.15 5.46 21.67
C GLY A 607 23.68 5.55 21.27
N TYR A 608 23.29 4.85 20.20
CA TYR A 608 21.91 4.81 19.71
C TYR A 608 20.95 4.16 20.73
N VAL A 609 21.29 3.00 21.28
CA VAL A 609 20.47 2.31 22.29
C VAL A 609 20.35 3.14 23.57
N ALA A 610 21.42 3.78 24.03
CA ALA A 610 21.37 4.69 25.19
C ALA A 610 20.47 5.90 24.93
N SER A 611 20.58 6.53 23.75
CA SER A 611 19.76 7.67 23.33
C SER A 611 18.27 7.30 23.28
N VAL A 612 17.90 6.25 22.54
CA VAL A 612 16.50 5.79 22.41
C VAL A 612 15.91 5.42 23.78
N THR A 613 16.71 4.83 24.67
CA THR A 613 16.28 4.49 26.04
C THR A 613 16.03 5.75 26.87
N GLN A 614 16.96 6.72 26.88
CA GLN A 614 16.77 7.99 27.57
C GLN A 614 15.56 8.78 27.04
N THR A 615 15.34 8.83 25.72
CA THR A 615 14.17 9.51 25.13
C THR A 615 12.87 8.84 25.55
N LYS A 616 12.80 7.50 25.61
CA LYS A 616 11.61 6.78 26.09
C LYS A 616 11.36 7.02 27.58
N VAL A 617 12.39 6.94 28.43
CA VAL A 617 12.28 7.23 29.87
C VAL A 617 11.84 8.68 30.12
N ALA A 618 12.40 9.65 29.39
CA ALA A 618 12.00 11.06 29.50
C ALA A 618 10.54 11.29 29.07
N ARG A 619 10.07 10.65 27.99
CA ARG A 619 8.65 10.73 27.57
C ARG A 619 7.70 10.14 28.62
N ILE A 620 8.06 8.99 29.21
CA ILE A 620 7.27 8.36 30.28
C ILE A 620 7.23 9.26 31.53
N LYS A 621 8.38 9.84 31.93
CA LYS A 621 8.43 10.77 33.06
C LYS A 621 7.56 12.00 32.81
N ASN A 622 7.69 12.64 31.64
CA ASN A 622 6.88 13.82 31.30
C ASN A 622 5.38 13.52 31.26
N ALA A 623 4.96 12.29 30.93
CA ALA A 623 3.56 11.88 31.00
C ALA A 623 3.05 11.75 32.45
N VAL A 624 3.87 11.23 33.37
CA VAL A 624 3.56 11.16 34.82
C VAL A 624 3.53 12.56 35.44
N ASP A 625 4.54 13.38 35.16
CA ASP A 625 4.61 14.76 35.66
C ASP A 625 3.44 15.61 35.10
N GLY A 626 3.08 15.42 33.82
CA GLY A 626 1.91 16.07 33.20
C GLY A 626 0.58 15.66 33.83
N ALA A 627 0.39 14.36 34.13
CA ALA A 627 -0.81 13.84 34.76
C ALA A 627 -1.07 14.40 36.18
N THR A 628 -0.02 14.83 36.90
CA THR A 628 -0.14 15.39 38.26
C THR A 628 -0.38 16.91 38.29
N SER A 629 -0.18 17.63 37.17
CA SER A 629 -0.34 19.10 37.12
C SER A 629 -1.76 19.60 36.76
N SER A 630 -2.70 18.69 36.51
CA SER A 630 -4.00 19.01 35.86
C SER A 630 -5.21 19.12 36.81
N TYR A 631 -5.00 19.16 38.13
CA TYR A 631 -6.05 19.35 39.14
C TYR A 631 -5.71 20.52 40.10
N PRO A 632 -6.54 21.57 40.17
CA PRO A 632 -6.46 22.57 41.23
C PRO A 632 -6.86 21.96 42.58
N MET A 633 -6.07 22.18 43.64
CA MET A 633 -6.45 21.78 45.00
C MET A 633 -7.62 22.63 45.51
N ALA A 634 -8.76 21.99 45.77
CA ALA A 634 -9.81 22.54 46.61
C ALA A 634 -9.59 22.09 48.07
N GLN A 635 -9.36 23.05 48.98
CA GLN A 635 -9.30 22.75 50.42
C GLN A 635 -10.72 22.61 50.99
N ALA A 636 -10.99 21.49 51.65
CA ALA A 636 -12.15 21.32 52.53
C ALA A 636 -11.75 20.44 53.73
N SER A 637 -12.26 20.78 54.92
CA SER A 637 -11.78 20.28 56.22
C SER A 637 -12.74 19.30 56.88
N SER A 638 -12.21 18.34 57.65
CA SER A 638 -12.88 17.53 58.69
C SER A 638 -14.11 16.71 58.26
N SER A 639 -14.26 15.43 58.64
CA SER A 639 -14.05 14.91 60.00
C SER A 639 -13.79 13.39 60.05
N HIS A 640 -13.20 12.94 61.15
CA HIS A 640 -12.95 11.53 61.49
C HIS A 640 -14.17 10.92 62.24
N PRO A 641 -14.33 9.57 62.29
CA PRO A 641 -13.58 8.77 63.27
C PRO A 641 -12.99 7.43 62.75
N MET A 642 -12.12 6.85 63.58
CA MET A 642 -11.49 5.53 63.38
C MET A 642 -12.36 4.40 63.95
N VAL A 643 -12.16 3.17 63.45
CA VAL A 643 -12.20 1.93 64.26
C VAL A 643 -10.98 1.09 63.88
N GLN A 644 -10.39 0.37 64.84
CA GLN A 644 -9.13 -0.37 64.68
C GLN A 644 -9.32 -1.85 64.32
N ALA A 645 -8.24 -2.49 63.87
CA ALA A 645 -8.20 -3.89 63.49
C ALA A 645 -8.15 -4.85 64.70
N SER A 646 -8.54 -6.11 64.47
CA SER A 646 -7.90 -7.29 65.09
C SER A 646 -8.28 -8.58 64.37
N SER A 647 -7.44 -9.61 64.52
CA SER A 647 -7.67 -10.99 64.06
C SER A 647 -7.22 -11.95 65.16
N PRO A 648 -7.89 -13.10 65.37
CA PRO A 648 -7.16 -14.28 65.84
C PRO A 648 -7.65 -15.65 65.29
N SER A 649 -6.75 -16.33 64.58
CA SER A 649 -6.27 -17.72 64.77
C SER A 649 -7.18 -18.96 65.07
N HIS A 650 -6.89 -20.05 64.34
CA HIS A 650 -6.94 -21.51 64.71
C HIS A 650 -8.31 -22.18 65.03
N THR A 651 -8.67 -23.36 64.50
CA THR A 651 -7.99 -24.70 64.51
C THR A 651 -8.56 -25.62 63.38
N ARG A 652 -7.78 -26.53 62.73
CA ARG A 652 -7.59 -27.99 62.99
C ARG A 652 -8.92 -28.78 63.05
N ALA A 653 -9.21 -29.89 62.33
CA ALA A 653 -8.45 -31.06 61.83
C ALA A 653 -9.34 -31.82 60.76
N THR A 654 -9.05 -32.94 60.05
CA THR A 654 -7.85 -33.77 59.68
C THR A 654 -8.25 -34.78 58.57
N ASP A 655 -7.26 -35.42 57.91
CA ASP A 655 -7.26 -36.68 57.11
C ASP A 655 -8.16 -36.84 55.84
N GLY A 656 -7.73 -37.50 54.76
CA GLY A 656 -6.41 -38.08 54.46
C GLY A 656 -6.28 -38.82 53.10
N GLN A 657 -5.07 -39.36 52.83
CA GLN A 657 -4.67 -40.29 51.75
C GLN A 657 -4.46 -39.77 50.29
N SER A 658 -3.19 -39.45 50.01
CA SER A 658 -2.44 -39.64 48.74
C SER A 658 -1.81 -41.08 48.71
N PRO A 659 -1.01 -41.57 47.71
CA PRO A 659 -0.13 -40.84 46.77
C PRO A 659 0.19 -41.45 45.35
N ALA A 660 1.12 -40.78 44.64
CA ALA A 660 2.09 -41.29 43.64
C ALA A 660 1.58 -41.81 42.28
N MET A 661 1.81 -41.10 41.15
CA MET A 661 3.07 -40.92 40.38
C MET A 661 3.50 -42.11 39.48
N ARG A 662 3.58 -41.86 38.17
CA ARG A 662 4.73 -42.26 37.31
C ARG A 662 4.75 -41.48 35.98
N GLN A 663 5.93 -41.43 35.37
CA GLN A 663 6.18 -40.97 33.99
C GLN A 663 6.07 -42.17 33.03
N GLU A 664 5.86 -41.94 31.73
CA GLU A 664 6.89 -42.19 30.69
C GLU A 664 6.39 -41.82 29.27
N GLN A 665 7.22 -42.06 28.25
CA GLN A 665 7.13 -41.48 26.90
C GLN A 665 6.46 -42.40 25.86
N ALA A 666 6.20 -41.81 24.69
CA ALA A 666 5.62 -42.38 23.48
C ALA A 666 6.20 -43.73 23.01
N GLN A 667 5.39 -44.50 22.27
CA GLN A 667 5.81 -44.96 20.94
C GLN A 667 4.66 -45.32 19.98
N SER A 668 5.05 -45.45 18.71
CA SER A 668 4.30 -45.69 17.48
C SER A 668 3.14 -46.71 17.48
N GLY A 669 2.12 -46.42 16.67
CA GLY A 669 1.21 -47.43 16.09
C GLY A 669 0.87 -47.09 14.63
N SER A 670 1.36 -47.89 13.67
CA SER A 670 1.10 -47.66 12.23
C SER A 670 0.00 -48.58 11.69
N ILE A 671 -0.88 -48.06 10.83
CA ILE A 671 -1.70 -48.88 9.92
C ILE A 671 -1.57 -48.31 8.50
N LYS A 672 -1.37 -49.20 7.52
CA LYS A 672 -1.38 -48.95 6.07
C LYS A 672 -2.61 -49.64 5.45
N GLN A 673 -2.89 -49.29 4.18
CA GLN A 673 -3.93 -49.88 3.31
C GLN A 673 -5.37 -49.49 3.73
N PHE A 674 -6.38 -49.38 2.85
CA PHE A 674 -6.51 -49.46 1.37
C PHE A 674 -6.94 -48.06 0.83
N TRP A 675 -6.83 -47.69 -0.46
CA TRP A 675 -7.26 -48.37 -1.69
C TRP A 675 -6.44 -47.94 -2.93
N HIS A 676 -6.55 -48.72 -4.02
CA HIS A 676 -6.05 -48.40 -5.36
C HIS A 676 -7.05 -48.87 -6.43
N THR A 677 -6.85 -48.44 -7.70
CA THR A 677 -7.69 -48.76 -8.90
C THR A 677 -9.06 -48.02 -8.88
N VAL A 678 -9.60 -47.47 -9.97
CA VAL A 678 -9.36 -47.64 -11.42
C VAL A 678 -9.24 -46.29 -12.15
N LYS A 679 -8.38 -46.19 -13.19
CA LYS A 679 -8.46 -45.11 -14.19
C LYS A 679 -7.85 -45.54 -15.55
N GLY A 680 -8.52 -45.15 -16.65
CA GLY A 680 -8.07 -45.36 -18.04
C GLY A 680 -8.58 -46.65 -18.71
N LYS A 681 -8.74 -46.71 -20.04
CA LYS A 681 -8.65 -45.65 -21.09
C LYS A 681 -9.53 -46.06 -22.30
N LYS A 682 -9.87 -45.11 -23.18
CA LYS A 682 -10.50 -45.39 -24.50
C LYS A 682 -9.48 -46.02 -25.48
N GLY A 683 -9.95 -46.79 -26.47
CA GLY A 683 -9.22 -46.92 -27.73
C GLY A 683 -9.24 -48.27 -28.46
N SER A 684 -10.40 -48.66 -29.02
CA SER A 684 -10.51 -49.50 -30.23
C SER A 684 -11.89 -49.30 -30.85
#